data_AF-A0A7S3P4X6-F1
#
_entry.id   AF-A0A7S3P4X6-F1
#
_cell.length_a   1.000
_cell.length_b   1.000
_cell.length_c   1.000
_cell.angle_alpha   90.00
_cell.angle_beta   90.00
_cell.angle_gamma   90.00
#
_symmetry.space_group_name_H-M   'P 1'
#
loop_
_entity.id
_entity.type
_entity.pdbx_description
1 polymer ?
#
loop_
_entity_poly.entity_id
_entity_poly.type
_entity_poly.pdbx_seq_one_letter_code
_entity_poly.pdbx_strand_id
1 'polypeptide(L)'
;MIIPFFLSLSLTVLIRTEAVVCPTAPVTMAGLDGAVRVMEAWKAAYGKHCPDAQIGAEGGGYAMGAARVCDNHIIYGGVDIGGMSGVFFDPQASTTDGWTFDCKRSQRSAVLLKVAKEGIAVEASSAGKKGMNGNDASDAASCIELMGGLTTDQLRWAYSSLGNRELKQSDWNTNAVPFSDGDDSTHLWSELNENCTASEVLIAGPDADSGAYNFFAERLFKAPGETFRNGYFSSPDASVVDDYMQENRNAISFSKLYDIFSSKFAAKADRTQTISIMDKTGNFVPPIGKTFETGEYPLVRSVYMAVNKEPDSLKSTVPIFEFGFSEEGTNAIKEAGFWPIREWEKLVMFTRLQSELGLDANDIKDSCGTSHGVIQVAGSTTVEPVASMWAALFQLGCDVQIDVAGGGSSVGAARVCAKLEEGEPVDIGDMCRSWNIGVEVERREEDFIYDCLQGDPSRSVFQVDVALDGITFIVPRRGVAFDCLSMIGGLTFDQIRWIYSSFSEAELVQGGWDPSSVKNSDNDPSTHLWSELDSRCAPVEIHITGDKIGDGNYATLTKMIMPNMHSTGEHIAANRPEEYRQGQAFDQLMYLTQREDGISYTGFYYYHASNEIFWAVPIANAAGTVVTPSEETIGDGSYPLARSIQMNLLNNPNILEHTIPFVEFGLSHPELIFTSGYVPLPTQAIDTMLQRLRGAPYGDKPLVDDTDDDSLLSTVEFVLIGVGVLVLCLSMVAIFICRRCRTTKS
;
A
#
# COMPACT_ATOMS: atom_id res chain seq x y z
N MET A 1 8.31 -47.10 -4.18
CA MET A 1 7.17 -46.23 -4.54
C MET A 1 6.48 -45.85 -3.24
N ILE A 2 7.03 -44.85 -2.57
CA ILE A 2 6.53 -44.29 -1.31
C ILE A 2 6.45 -42.79 -1.58
N ILE A 3 5.23 -42.28 -1.59
CA ILE A 3 4.88 -40.87 -1.76
C ILE A 3 5.17 -40.20 -0.40
N PRO A 4 6.00 -39.15 -0.32
CA PRO A 4 6.04 -38.35 0.88
C PRO A 4 4.82 -37.43 0.87
N PHE A 5 3.96 -37.62 1.86
CA PHE A 5 2.91 -36.67 2.24
C PHE A 5 3.62 -35.38 2.68
N PHE A 6 3.73 -34.40 1.78
CA PHE A 6 3.99 -33.02 2.16
C PHE A 6 2.71 -32.52 2.85
N LEU A 7 2.75 -32.30 4.16
CA LEU A 7 1.84 -31.37 4.78
C LEU A 7 2.22 -29.99 4.24
N SER A 8 1.40 -29.46 3.34
CA SER A 8 1.35 -28.03 3.07
C SER A 8 0.97 -27.34 4.38
N LEU A 9 1.95 -26.75 5.06
CA LEU A 9 1.66 -25.61 5.92
C LEU A 9 1.34 -24.45 4.96
N SER A 10 0.11 -24.44 4.43
CA SER A 10 -0.45 -23.19 3.98
C SER A 10 -0.51 -22.32 5.23
N LEU A 11 0.32 -21.29 5.26
CA LEU A 11 0.19 -20.17 6.20
C LEU A 11 -1.07 -19.36 5.83
N THR A 12 -2.21 -20.05 5.71
CA THR A 12 -3.40 -19.56 6.40
C THR A 12 -2.87 -19.29 7.79
N VAL A 13 -2.84 -18.03 8.20
CA VAL A 13 -3.00 -17.70 9.60
C VAL A 13 -4.07 -18.68 10.07
N LEU A 14 -3.66 -19.67 10.86
CA LEU A 14 -4.59 -20.42 11.66
C LEU A 14 -5.12 -19.32 12.55
N ILE A 15 -6.17 -18.65 12.08
CA ILE A 15 -7.07 -17.89 12.90
C ILE A 15 -7.59 -18.99 13.81
N ARG A 16 -6.86 -19.23 14.90
CA ARG A 16 -7.52 -19.58 16.12
C ARG A 16 -8.62 -18.54 16.17
N THR A 17 -9.85 -19.01 16.19
CA THR A 17 -10.94 -18.25 16.78
C THR A 17 -10.55 -18.11 18.26
N GLU A 18 -9.52 -17.30 18.51
CA GLU A 18 -9.12 -16.92 19.84
C GLU A 18 -10.30 -16.11 20.35
N ALA A 19 -10.91 -16.63 21.40
CA ALA A 19 -12.04 -16.00 22.03
C ALA A 19 -11.62 -14.56 22.37
N VAL A 20 -12.43 -13.59 21.96
CA VAL A 20 -12.21 -12.18 22.25
C VAL A 20 -11.97 -12.03 23.76
N VAL A 21 -10.78 -11.58 24.14
CA VAL A 21 -10.40 -11.40 25.55
C VAL A 21 -11.07 -10.12 26.05
N CYS A 22 -11.86 -10.20 27.13
CA CYS A 22 -12.56 -9.04 27.70
C CYS A 22 -11.72 -8.30 28.75
N PRO A 23 -11.86 -6.96 28.88
CA PRO A 23 -11.11 -6.18 29.85
C PRO A 23 -11.52 -6.55 31.27
N THR A 24 -10.54 -6.59 32.17
CA THR A 24 -10.77 -6.97 33.57
C THR A 24 -11.12 -5.79 34.48
N ALA A 25 -11.01 -4.57 33.98
CA ALA A 25 -11.34 -3.32 34.68
C ALA A 25 -12.00 -2.31 33.71
N PRO A 26 -12.67 -1.27 34.23
CA PRO A 26 -13.19 -0.20 33.40
C PRO A 26 -12.07 0.52 32.65
N VAL A 27 -12.31 0.81 31.37
CA VAL A 27 -11.38 1.55 30.51
C VAL A 27 -11.98 2.93 30.23
N THR A 28 -11.17 3.96 30.43
CA THR A 28 -11.55 5.35 30.20
C THR A 28 -10.74 5.96 29.08
N MET A 29 -11.43 6.66 28.19
CA MET A 29 -10.86 7.41 27.08
C MET A 29 -11.34 8.85 27.10
N ALA A 30 -10.45 9.77 26.74
CA ALA A 30 -10.83 11.15 26.49
C ALA A 30 -9.95 11.75 25.38
N GLY A 31 -10.52 12.56 24.49
CA GLY A 31 -9.74 13.33 23.53
C GLY A 31 -10.53 13.75 22.31
N LEU A 32 -9.85 13.86 21.18
CA LEU A 32 -10.48 14.32 19.94
C LEU A 32 -11.58 13.39 19.42
N ASP A 33 -12.61 14.00 18.84
CA ASP A 33 -13.81 13.33 18.36
C ASP A 33 -13.54 12.23 17.33
N GLY A 34 -12.54 12.42 16.45
CA GLY A 34 -12.13 11.38 15.49
C GLY A 34 -11.69 10.09 16.18
N ALA A 35 -10.84 10.20 17.21
CA ALA A 35 -10.38 9.05 17.98
C ALA A 35 -11.51 8.48 18.85
N VAL A 36 -12.34 9.32 19.46
CA VAL A 36 -13.50 8.87 20.26
C VAL A 36 -14.49 8.08 19.41
N ARG A 37 -14.76 8.51 18.17
CA ARG A 37 -15.61 7.77 17.23
C ARG A 37 -15.03 6.41 16.83
N VAL A 38 -13.71 6.31 16.66
CA VAL A 38 -13.03 5.01 16.44
C VAL A 38 -13.26 4.10 17.65
N MET A 39 -13.06 4.61 18.87
CA MET A 39 -13.29 3.83 20.10
C MET A 39 -14.74 3.43 20.28
N GLU A 40 -15.72 4.30 20.00
CA GLU A 40 -17.14 3.95 20.08
C GLU A 40 -17.52 2.90 19.02
N ALA A 41 -16.94 2.93 17.83
CA ALA A 41 -17.12 1.89 16.81
C ALA A 41 -16.57 0.53 17.30
N TRP A 42 -15.36 0.51 17.84
CA TRP A 42 -14.77 -0.69 18.44
C TRP A 42 -15.60 -1.19 19.62
N LYS A 43 -15.97 -0.33 20.55
CA LYS A 43 -16.82 -0.66 21.71
C LYS A 43 -18.16 -1.27 21.30
N ALA A 44 -18.81 -0.73 20.28
CA ALA A 44 -20.09 -1.27 19.79
C ALA A 44 -19.95 -2.69 19.22
N ALA A 45 -18.87 -2.96 18.49
CA ALA A 45 -18.60 -4.30 17.96
C ALA A 45 -18.10 -5.26 19.06
N TYR A 46 -17.15 -4.82 19.86
CA TYR A 46 -16.54 -5.55 20.97
C TYR A 46 -17.55 -5.95 22.05
N GLY A 47 -18.51 -5.06 22.35
CA GLY A 47 -19.57 -5.31 23.33
C GLY A 47 -20.50 -6.48 22.96
N LYS A 48 -20.50 -6.93 21.70
CA LYS A 48 -21.20 -8.16 21.28
C LYS A 48 -20.54 -9.41 21.89
N HIS A 49 -19.24 -9.36 22.14
CA HIS A 49 -18.45 -10.43 22.75
C HIS A 49 -18.24 -10.21 24.25
N CYS A 50 -18.09 -8.95 24.65
CA CYS A 50 -17.81 -8.52 26.02
C CYS A 50 -18.91 -7.58 26.54
N PRO A 51 -20.14 -8.06 26.79
CA PRO A 51 -21.29 -7.21 27.15
C PRO A 51 -21.12 -6.47 28.49
N ASP A 52 -20.29 -7.02 29.39
CA ASP A 52 -20.01 -6.43 30.70
C ASP A 52 -18.80 -5.46 30.68
N ALA A 53 -18.14 -5.29 29.53
CA ALA A 53 -17.00 -4.38 29.41
C ALA A 53 -17.43 -2.92 29.60
N GLN A 54 -16.81 -2.23 30.55
CA GLN A 54 -17.08 -0.83 30.84
C GLN A 54 -16.09 0.06 30.11
N ILE A 55 -16.43 0.52 28.91
CA ILE A 55 -15.61 1.42 28.10
C ILE A 55 -16.31 2.78 28.00
N GLY A 56 -15.73 3.79 28.63
CA GLY A 56 -16.22 5.17 28.57
C GLY A 56 -15.32 6.04 27.68
N ALA A 57 -15.90 6.74 26.70
CA ALA A 57 -15.17 7.68 25.86
C ALA A 57 -15.81 9.08 25.90
N GLU A 58 -14.98 10.09 26.09
CA GLU A 58 -15.39 11.49 26.18
C GLU A 58 -14.70 12.34 25.11
N GLY A 59 -15.50 13.01 24.27
CA GLY A 59 -15.02 13.96 23.26
C GLY A 59 -14.61 15.29 23.87
N GLY A 60 -13.64 15.97 23.25
CA GLY A 60 -13.20 17.29 23.68
C GLY A 60 -12.03 17.84 22.85
N GLY A 61 -11.52 19.00 23.26
CA GLY A 61 -10.56 19.77 22.47
C GLY A 61 -9.19 19.10 22.29
N TYR A 62 -8.41 19.64 21.33
CA TYR A 62 -7.11 19.12 20.89
C TYR A 62 -6.12 18.74 22.00
N ALA A 63 -6.07 19.51 23.10
CA ALA A 63 -5.14 19.27 24.20
C ALA A 63 -5.66 18.29 25.26
N MET A 64 -6.93 17.90 25.21
CA MET A 64 -7.57 17.12 26.27
C MET A 64 -6.99 15.71 26.37
N GLY A 65 -6.83 15.01 25.24
CA GLY A 65 -6.32 13.64 25.25
C GLY A 65 -4.93 13.53 25.87
N ALA A 66 -3.99 14.37 25.41
CA ALA A 66 -2.63 14.45 25.95
C ALA A 66 -2.61 14.79 27.44
N ALA A 67 -3.39 15.79 27.87
CA ALA A 67 -3.43 16.21 29.27
C ALA A 67 -4.02 15.14 30.18
N ARG A 68 -5.01 14.37 29.69
CA ARG A 68 -5.70 13.34 30.48
C ARG A 68 -4.95 12.03 30.54
N VAL A 69 -4.31 11.57 29.46
CA VAL A 69 -3.46 10.36 29.56
C VAL A 69 -2.28 10.59 30.51
N CYS A 70 -1.74 11.82 30.54
CA CYS A 70 -0.69 12.24 31.47
C CYS A 70 -1.17 12.63 32.88
N ASP A 71 -2.47 12.51 33.15
CA ASP A 71 -3.05 12.79 34.46
C ASP A 71 -2.66 14.17 35.03
N ASN A 72 -2.79 15.20 34.20
CA ASN A 72 -2.53 16.57 34.61
C ASN A 72 -3.67 17.08 35.51
N HIS A 73 -3.62 16.67 36.79
CA HIS A 73 -4.62 16.90 37.83
C HIS A 73 -5.00 18.38 38.06
N ILE A 74 -4.21 19.31 37.53
CA ILE A 74 -4.51 20.75 37.59
C ILE A 74 -5.73 21.10 36.71
N ILE A 75 -5.97 20.34 35.64
CA ILE A 75 -6.94 20.68 34.59
C ILE A 75 -7.98 19.56 34.40
N TYR A 76 -7.58 18.29 34.45
CA TYR A 76 -8.46 17.16 34.18
C TYR A 76 -8.09 15.92 35.03
N GLY A 77 -9.03 14.99 35.20
CA GLY A 77 -8.75 13.66 35.76
C GLY A 77 -8.12 12.73 34.72
N GLY A 78 -7.23 11.85 35.17
CA GLY A 78 -6.52 10.88 34.34
C GLY A 78 -7.43 9.89 33.62
N VAL A 79 -6.97 9.41 32.46
CA VAL A 79 -7.62 8.34 31.67
C VAL A 79 -6.59 7.31 31.22
N ASP A 80 -7.07 6.17 30.73
CA ASP A 80 -6.23 5.08 30.20
C ASP A 80 -5.82 5.37 28.75
N ILE A 81 -6.71 6.01 27.98
CA ILE A 81 -6.50 6.31 26.55
C ILE A 81 -6.76 7.81 26.26
N GLY A 82 -5.77 8.47 25.66
CA GLY A 82 -5.89 9.84 25.15
C GLY A 82 -6.13 9.86 23.64
N GLY A 83 -7.23 10.47 23.17
CA GLY A 83 -7.46 10.68 21.73
C GLY A 83 -6.63 11.86 21.18
N MET A 84 -5.87 11.64 20.10
CA MET A 84 -4.83 12.55 19.61
C MET A 84 -4.99 12.87 18.10
N SER A 85 -4.57 14.08 17.71
CA SER A 85 -4.59 14.62 16.34
C SER A 85 -3.29 14.42 15.59
N GLY A 86 -2.24 14.01 16.30
CA GLY A 86 -0.89 13.87 15.77
C GLY A 86 0.08 13.41 16.86
N VAL A 87 1.37 13.42 16.49
CA VAL A 87 2.47 12.91 17.33
C VAL A 87 3.00 13.90 18.37
N PHE A 88 2.46 15.13 18.43
CA PHE A 88 3.06 16.22 19.20
C PHE A 88 2.41 16.38 20.59
N PHE A 89 3.24 16.29 21.64
CA PHE A 89 2.85 16.33 23.05
C PHE A 89 3.41 17.53 23.85
N ASP A 90 3.89 18.60 23.22
CA ASP A 90 4.41 19.75 23.99
C ASP A 90 3.26 20.68 24.45
N PRO A 91 3.21 21.15 25.71
CA PRO A 91 4.16 20.98 26.82
C PRO A 91 3.86 19.85 27.81
N GLN A 92 3.05 18.85 27.44
CA GLN A 92 2.58 17.80 28.36
C GLN A 92 3.58 16.65 28.56
N ALA A 93 4.33 16.25 27.53
CA ALA A 93 5.26 15.13 27.58
C ALA A 93 6.55 15.43 26.79
N SER A 94 7.60 14.66 27.07
CA SER A 94 8.79 14.54 26.22
C SER A 94 8.81 13.17 25.57
N THR A 95 9.44 13.06 24.40
CA THR A 95 9.61 11.80 23.68
C THR A 95 11.06 11.64 23.28
N THR A 96 11.54 10.39 23.28
CA THR A 96 12.88 10.03 22.82
C THR A 96 12.88 9.44 21.41
N ASP A 97 11.77 8.81 21.02
CA ASP A 97 11.61 8.02 19.79
C ASP A 97 10.44 8.49 18.91
N GLY A 98 9.70 9.54 19.34
CA GLY A 98 8.49 10.04 18.69
C GLY A 98 7.21 9.27 18.99
N TRP A 99 7.28 8.17 19.75
CA TRP A 99 6.17 7.22 19.94
C TRP A 99 5.91 6.84 21.39
N THR A 100 6.95 6.83 22.22
CA THR A 100 6.91 6.71 23.67
C THR A 100 7.06 8.09 24.30
N PHE A 101 6.19 8.39 25.26
CA PHE A 101 6.09 9.71 25.88
C PHE A 101 6.17 9.59 27.38
N ASP A 102 7.10 10.32 27.98
CA ASP A 102 7.17 10.50 29.43
C ASP A 102 6.46 11.81 29.81
N CYS A 103 5.44 11.71 30.66
CA CYS A 103 4.65 12.85 31.05
C CYS A 103 5.46 13.79 31.96
N LYS A 104 5.54 15.08 31.62
CA LYS A 104 6.40 16.03 32.34
C LYS A 104 5.92 16.36 33.77
N ARG A 105 4.65 16.06 34.09
CA ARG A 105 3.98 16.48 35.34
C ARG A 105 3.40 15.34 36.17
N SER A 106 3.61 14.10 35.75
CA SER A 106 3.23 12.90 36.47
C SER A 106 4.31 11.84 36.27
N GLN A 107 4.20 10.69 36.95
CA GLN A 107 5.09 9.55 36.70
C GLN A 107 4.58 8.62 35.58
N ARG A 108 3.52 9.04 34.86
CA ARG A 108 2.96 8.23 33.78
C ARG A 108 3.83 8.31 32.54
N SER A 109 3.80 7.24 31.78
CA SER A 109 4.25 7.22 30.39
C SER A 109 3.13 6.72 29.49
N ALA A 110 3.16 7.12 28.22
CA ALA A 110 2.18 6.71 27.22
C ALA A 110 2.88 6.24 25.95
N VAL A 111 2.22 5.35 25.22
CA VAL A 111 2.63 4.94 23.87
C VAL A 111 1.59 5.42 22.86
N LEU A 112 2.05 6.01 21.77
CA LEU A 112 1.19 6.54 20.72
C LEU A 112 1.00 5.52 19.61
N LEU A 113 -0.27 5.24 19.35
CA LEU A 113 -0.73 4.30 18.35
C LEU A 113 -1.44 5.06 17.24
N LYS A 114 -1.07 4.77 16.00
CA LYS A 114 -1.90 5.09 14.85
C LYS A 114 -3.00 4.03 14.81
N VAL A 115 -4.26 4.44 14.78
CA VAL A 115 -5.39 3.48 14.90
C VAL A 115 -6.26 3.41 13.66
N ALA A 116 -6.35 4.50 12.93
CA ALA A 116 -7.15 4.61 11.72
C ALA A 116 -6.66 5.81 10.91
N LYS A 117 -7.31 6.03 9.77
CA LYS A 117 -7.22 7.27 9.00
C LYS A 117 -8.61 7.84 8.81
N GLU A 118 -8.69 9.16 8.86
CA GLU A 118 -9.89 9.93 8.57
C GLU A 118 -9.61 10.77 7.33
N GLY A 119 -10.57 10.87 6.42
CA GLY A 119 -10.45 11.76 5.28
C GLY A 119 -11.78 12.06 4.64
N ILE A 120 -11.71 12.90 3.61
CA ILE A 120 -12.84 13.33 2.79
C ILE A 120 -12.51 13.09 1.33
N ALA A 121 -13.48 12.71 0.53
CA ALA A 121 -13.35 12.70 -0.92
C ALA A 121 -14.15 13.87 -1.49
N VAL A 122 -13.64 14.51 -2.55
CA VAL A 122 -14.37 15.54 -3.28
C VAL A 122 -14.96 14.92 -4.54
N GLU A 123 -16.18 15.30 -4.88
CA GLU A 123 -16.96 14.76 -5.98
C GLU A 123 -17.48 15.90 -6.87
N ALA A 124 -17.47 15.72 -8.18
CA ALA A 124 -18.11 16.59 -9.16
C ALA A 124 -19.36 15.90 -9.70
N SER A 125 -20.38 16.68 -10.06
CA SER A 125 -21.56 16.15 -10.76
C SER A 125 -21.13 15.51 -12.08
N SER A 126 -21.64 14.33 -12.42
CA SER A 126 -21.49 13.74 -13.75
C SER A 126 -22.83 13.67 -14.51
N ALA A 127 -23.84 14.40 -14.03
CA ALA A 127 -25.15 14.47 -14.67
C ALA A 127 -25.04 14.89 -16.15
N GLY A 128 -25.58 14.05 -17.05
CA GLY A 128 -25.52 14.23 -18.51
C GLY A 128 -24.52 13.33 -19.24
N LYS A 129 -23.69 12.53 -18.53
CA LYS A 129 -22.67 11.63 -19.11
C LYS A 129 -23.23 10.35 -19.78
N LYS A 130 -24.38 10.41 -20.49
CA LYS A 130 -24.86 9.33 -21.36
C LYS A 130 -24.77 9.70 -22.85
N GLY A 131 -23.78 9.11 -23.51
CA GLY A 131 -23.79 8.85 -24.95
C GLY A 131 -22.76 9.64 -25.74
N MET A 132 -21.95 8.90 -26.50
CA MET A 132 -21.30 9.36 -27.73
C MET A 132 -22.30 10.17 -28.56
N ASN A 133 -22.32 11.50 -28.40
CA ASN A 133 -22.82 12.55 -29.30
C ASN A 133 -22.85 13.92 -28.57
N GLY A 134 -21.67 14.44 -28.24
CA GLY A 134 -21.31 15.85 -28.47
C GLY A 134 -21.99 17.03 -27.76
N ASN A 135 -23.05 16.95 -26.95
CA ASN A 135 -23.68 18.18 -26.39
C ASN A 135 -24.28 18.14 -24.97
N ASP A 136 -24.15 17.04 -24.20
CA ASP A 136 -24.79 16.91 -22.86
C ASP A 136 -23.81 16.65 -21.70
N ALA A 137 -22.52 17.02 -21.82
CA ALA A 137 -21.55 16.78 -20.75
C ALA A 137 -21.75 17.70 -19.53
N SER A 138 -21.47 17.20 -18.33
CA SER A 138 -21.50 17.99 -17.09
C SER A 138 -20.40 19.07 -17.10
N ASP A 139 -20.78 20.32 -16.83
CA ASP A 139 -19.86 21.47 -16.77
C ASP A 139 -18.71 21.23 -15.79
N ALA A 140 -19.03 20.73 -14.59
CA ALA A 140 -18.05 20.42 -13.57
C ALA A 140 -17.16 19.26 -13.99
N ALA A 141 -17.75 18.16 -14.46
CA ALA A 141 -16.99 16.97 -14.81
C ALA A 141 -16.00 17.22 -15.96
N SER A 142 -16.46 17.92 -17.00
CA SER A 142 -15.64 18.27 -18.16
C SER A 142 -14.51 19.22 -17.78
N CYS A 143 -14.77 20.21 -16.92
CA CYS A 143 -13.71 21.11 -16.47
C CYS A 143 -12.65 20.37 -15.64
N ILE A 144 -13.09 19.50 -14.72
CA ILE A 144 -12.18 18.68 -13.91
C ILE A 144 -11.34 17.74 -14.79
N GLU A 145 -11.91 17.15 -15.83
CA GLU A 145 -11.18 16.29 -16.77
C GLU A 145 -10.10 17.08 -17.54
N LEU A 146 -10.40 18.32 -17.95
CA LEU A 146 -9.42 19.20 -18.59
C LEU A 146 -8.26 19.58 -17.66
N MET A 147 -8.54 19.71 -16.36
CA MET A 147 -7.54 20.12 -15.36
C MET A 147 -6.78 18.93 -14.74
N GLY A 148 -7.31 17.71 -14.85
CA GLY A 148 -6.80 16.50 -14.19
C GLY A 148 -7.15 16.39 -12.70
N GLY A 149 -7.75 17.43 -12.10
CA GLY A 149 -8.11 17.48 -10.68
C GLY A 149 -8.20 18.91 -10.15
N LEU A 150 -8.21 19.07 -8.83
CA LEU A 150 -8.18 20.37 -8.14
C LEU A 150 -7.03 20.48 -7.13
N THR A 151 -6.59 21.70 -6.85
CA THR A 151 -5.70 21.98 -5.72
C THR A 151 -6.50 22.31 -4.45
N THR A 152 -5.86 22.20 -3.29
CA THR A 152 -6.48 22.63 -2.02
C THR A 152 -6.78 24.13 -1.99
N ASP A 153 -5.99 24.96 -2.68
CA ASP A 153 -6.26 26.39 -2.84
C ASP A 153 -7.49 26.67 -3.72
N GLN A 154 -7.72 25.87 -4.77
CA GLN A 154 -8.92 25.95 -5.61
C GLN A 154 -10.17 25.54 -4.83
N LEU A 155 -10.09 24.46 -4.04
CA LEU A 155 -11.18 24.05 -3.16
C LEU A 155 -11.47 25.10 -2.08
N ARG A 156 -10.43 25.66 -1.45
CA ARG A 156 -10.59 26.75 -0.49
C ARG A 156 -11.29 27.94 -1.12
N TRP A 157 -10.88 28.36 -2.32
CA TRP A 157 -11.54 29.44 -3.07
C TRP A 157 -13.01 29.13 -3.36
N ALA A 158 -13.34 27.91 -3.81
CA ALA A 158 -14.72 27.55 -4.14
C ALA A 158 -15.66 27.51 -2.93
N TYR A 159 -15.16 27.11 -1.75
CA TYR A 159 -15.98 26.90 -0.56
C TYR A 159 -15.91 28.02 0.49
N SER A 160 -14.86 28.84 0.52
CA SER A 160 -14.62 29.83 1.57
C SER A 160 -15.55 31.02 1.49
N SER A 161 -16.02 31.49 2.66
CA SER A 161 -16.79 32.72 2.82
C SER A 161 -15.98 34.00 2.58
N LEU A 162 -14.66 33.89 2.41
CA LEU A 162 -13.76 35.02 2.19
C LEU A 162 -13.62 35.34 0.70
N GLY A 163 -13.62 36.63 0.36
CA GLY A 163 -13.33 37.07 -1.00
C GLY A 163 -11.83 36.92 -1.35
N ASN A 164 -11.48 37.04 -2.63
CA ASN A 164 -10.12 36.90 -3.13
C ASN A 164 -9.09 37.78 -2.40
N ARG A 165 -9.50 38.99 -1.98
CA ARG A 165 -8.64 39.91 -1.22
C ARG A 165 -8.28 39.36 0.16
N GLU A 166 -9.25 38.77 0.85
CA GLU A 166 -9.10 38.24 2.21
C GLU A 166 -8.39 36.89 2.19
N LEU A 167 -8.68 36.05 1.20
CA LEU A 167 -7.92 34.82 0.93
C LEU A 167 -6.44 35.13 0.72
N LYS A 168 -6.12 36.12 -0.13
CA LYS A 168 -4.73 36.56 -0.35
C LYS A 168 -4.02 37.02 0.94
N GLN A 169 -4.75 37.59 1.90
CA GLN A 169 -4.21 38.00 3.19
C GLN A 169 -3.99 36.82 4.16
N SER A 170 -4.48 35.63 3.82
CA SER A 170 -4.47 34.44 4.66
C SER A 170 -3.79 33.25 3.99
N ASP A 171 -2.66 33.50 3.31
CA ASP A 171 -1.79 32.46 2.73
C ASP A 171 -2.52 31.57 1.69
N TRP A 172 -3.29 32.22 0.81
CA TRP A 172 -3.88 31.59 -0.37
C TRP A 172 -3.02 31.85 -1.61
N ASN A 173 -2.78 30.81 -2.40
CA ASN A 173 -2.04 30.92 -3.66
C ASN A 173 -2.92 31.55 -4.76
N THR A 174 -2.66 32.80 -5.13
CA THR A 174 -3.44 33.49 -6.17
C THR A 174 -3.32 32.88 -7.56
N ASN A 175 -2.28 32.08 -7.82
CA ASN A 175 -2.14 31.38 -9.10
C ASN A 175 -3.08 30.17 -9.21
N ALA A 176 -3.76 29.79 -8.13
CA ALA A 176 -4.73 28.70 -8.12
C ALA A 176 -5.97 29.01 -8.99
N VAL A 177 -6.30 30.30 -9.17
CA VAL A 177 -7.42 30.79 -9.99
C VAL A 177 -6.87 31.79 -11.00
N PRO A 178 -6.19 31.30 -12.07
CA PRO A 178 -5.40 32.14 -12.97
C PRO A 178 -6.23 33.08 -13.85
N PHE A 179 -7.53 32.81 -14.02
CA PHE A 179 -8.43 33.60 -14.86
C PHE A 179 -9.51 34.32 -14.05
N SER A 180 -9.23 34.64 -12.78
CA SER A 180 -10.21 35.34 -11.94
C SER A 180 -10.61 36.69 -12.55
N ASP A 181 -11.91 36.95 -12.59
CA ASP A 181 -12.49 38.22 -13.07
C ASP A 181 -12.56 39.30 -11.96
N GLY A 182 -12.21 38.91 -10.72
CA GLY A 182 -12.22 39.77 -9.54
C GLY A 182 -13.60 40.01 -8.93
N ASP A 183 -14.64 39.34 -9.40
CA ASP A 183 -15.99 39.38 -8.82
C ASP A 183 -16.19 38.26 -7.81
N ASP A 184 -16.06 38.57 -6.52
CA ASP A 184 -16.26 37.59 -5.43
C ASP A 184 -17.76 37.22 -5.21
N SER A 185 -18.70 37.78 -5.99
CA SER A 185 -20.13 37.45 -5.86
C SER A 185 -20.52 36.16 -6.59
N THR A 186 -19.70 35.73 -7.56
CA THR A 186 -19.82 34.45 -8.26
C THR A 186 -18.45 33.79 -8.34
N HIS A 187 -18.43 32.47 -8.44
CA HIS A 187 -17.20 31.71 -8.68
C HIS A 187 -17.45 30.90 -9.93
N LEU A 188 -16.76 31.17 -11.05
CA LEU A 188 -17.04 30.50 -12.32
C LEU A 188 -16.00 29.41 -12.64
N TRP A 189 -16.43 28.33 -13.30
CA TRP A 189 -15.51 27.30 -13.78
C TRP A 189 -14.46 27.86 -14.76
N SER A 190 -14.83 28.85 -15.57
CA SER A 190 -13.92 29.56 -16.47
C SER A 190 -12.81 30.35 -15.76
N GLU A 191 -12.96 30.67 -14.47
CA GLU A 191 -11.89 31.32 -13.69
C GLU A 191 -10.75 30.35 -13.32
N LEU A 192 -11.06 29.05 -13.24
CA LEU A 192 -10.08 27.99 -13.00
C LEU A 192 -9.33 27.61 -14.27
N ASN A 193 -10.03 27.55 -15.41
CA ASN A 193 -9.45 27.29 -16.72
C ASN A 193 -10.30 27.95 -17.82
N GLU A 194 -9.67 28.73 -18.70
CA GLU A 194 -10.36 29.48 -19.77
C GLU A 194 -11.16 28.62 -20.75
N ASN A 195 -10.85 27.32 -20.87
CA ASN A 195 -11.58 26.38 -21.72
C ASN A 195 -12.81 25.76 -21.04
N CYS A 196 -13.02 26.05 -19.75
CA CYS A 196 -14.22 25.62 -19.04
C CYS A 196 -15.40 26.55 -19.30
N THR A 197 -16.60 26.06 -19.00
CA THR A 197 -17.82 26.86 -19.16
C THR A 197 -17.86 28.01 -18.16
N ALA A 198 -18.46 29.13 -18.53
CA ALA A 198 -18.70 30.27 -17.63
C ALA A 198 -19.93 30.04 -16.73
N SER A 199 -20.07 28.83 -16.20
CA SER A 199 -21.12 28.43 -15.26
C SER A 199 -20.61 28.59 -13.83
N GLU A 200 -21.48 28.98 -12.89
CA GLU A 200 -21.12 29.09 -11.47
C GLU A 200 -20.71 27.73 -10.89
N VAL A 201 -19.67 27.68 -10.08
CA VAL A 201 -19.26 26.52 -9.30
C VAL A 201 -20.21 26.37 -8.12
N LEU A 202 -21.24 25.54 -8.25
CA LEU A 202 -22.16 25.28 -7.14
C LEU A 202 -21.48 24.35 -6.13
N ILE A 203 -21.71 24.58 -4.83
CA ILE A 203 -21.09 23.81 -3.75
C ILE A 203 -22.14 23.14 -2.87
N ALA A 204 -21.90 21.88 -2.54
CA ALA A 204 -22.78 21.09 -1.68
C ALA A 204 -22.00 20.19 -0.72
N GLY A 205 -22.67 19.64 0.28
CA GLY A 205 -22.05 18.64 1.17
C GLY A 205 -22.84 18.35 2.44
N PRO A 206 -22.22 17.64 3.40
CA PRO A 206 -22.85 17.34 4.68
C PRO A 206 -23.03 18.59 5.54
N ASP A 207 -24.01 18.58 6.43
CA ASP A 207 -24.27 19.69 7.35
C ASP A 207 -23.22 19.84 8.48
N ALA A 208 -23.37 20.91 9.27
CA ALA A 208 -22.43 21.28 10.33
C ALA A 208 -22.33 20.27 11.48
N ASP A 209 -23.30 19.36 11.61
CA ASP A 209 -23.28 18.28 12.62
C ASP A 209 -22.43 17.08 12.15
N SER A 210 -21.97 17.08 10.89
CA SER A 210 -21.14 16.03 10.33
C SER A 210 -19.65 16.22 10.63
N GLY A 211 -18.98 15.13 11.06
CA GLY A 211 -17.52 15.10 11.15
C GLY A 211 -16.79 15.41 9.84
N ALA A 212 -17.41 15.14 8.68
CA ALA A 212 -16.84 15.48 7.38
C ALA A 212 -16.85 17.00 7.13
N TYR A 213 -17.89 17.71 7.55
CA TYR A 213 -17.97 19.17 7.45
C TYR A 213 -16.85 19.82 8.27
N ASN A 214 -16.70 19.38 9.53
CA ASN A 214 -15.67 19.89 10.42
C ASN A 214 -14.26 19.58 9.89
N PHE A 215 -14.02 18.35 9.42
CA PHE A 215 -12.73 17.98 8.86
C PHE A 215 -12.39 18.74 7.57
N PHE A 216 -13.38 18.97 6.68
CA PHE A 216 -13.20 19.77 5.46
C PHE A 216 -12.81 21.21 5.79
N ALA A 217 -13.53 21.84 6.73
CA ALA A 217 -13.23 23.19 7.20
C ALA A 217 -11.83 23.26 7.84
N GLU A 218 -11.51 22.35 8.76
CA GLU A 218 -10.18 22.26 9.39
C GLU A 218 -9.04 22.14 8.38
N ARG A 219 -9.27 21.41 7.27
CA ARG A 219 -8.22 21.10 6.31
C ARG A 219 -7.96 22.23 5.32
N LEU A 220 -8.99 23.00 4.98
CA LEU A 220 -8.94 24.02 3.93
C LEU A 220 -8.97 25.45 4.46
N PHE A 221 -9.74 25.73 5.51
CA PHE A 221 -9.87 27.09 6.04
C PHE A 221 -8.72 27.38 7.00
N LYS A 222 -7.94 28.42 6.66
CA LYS A 222 -6.73 28.80 7.40
C LYS A 222 -6.93 30.09 8.20
N ALA A 223 -7.94 30.89 7.88
CA ALA A 223 -8.14 32.20 8.49
C ALA A 223 -9.09 32.14 9.69
N PRO A 224 -8.87 32.96 10.75
CA PRO A 224 -9.81 33.05 11.86
C PRO A 224 -11.21 33.47 11.42
N GLY A 225 -12.22 32.69 11.77
CA GLY A 225 -13.63 32.96 11.44
C GLY A 225 -14.01 32.68 9.99
N GLU A 226 -13.12 32.07 9.19
CA GLU A 226 -13.44 31.56 7.86
C GLU A 226 -14.47 30.41 7.95
N THR A 227 -15.49 30.47 7.11
CA THR A 227 -16.60 29.51 7.09
C THR A 227 -16.97 29.17 5.64
N PHE A 228 -17.98 28.33 5.44
CA PHE A 228 -18.52 28.05 4.11
C PHE A 228 -19.24 29.28 3.56
N ARG A 229 -19.06 29.60 2.26
CA ARG A 229 -19.73 30.74 1.61
C ARG A 229 -21.24 30.58 1.53
N ASN A 230 -21.91 31.72 1.34
CA ASN A 230 -23.32 31.74 0.98
C ASN A 230 -23.55 30.94 -0.30
N GLY A 231 -24.64 30.15 -0.32
CA GLY A 231 -24.94 29.23 -1.44
C GLY A 231 -24.48 27.79 -1.21
N TYR A 232 -23.81 27.49 -0.10
CA TYR A 232 -23.53 26.11 0.31
C TYR A 232 -24.82 25.32 0.58
N PHE A 233 -25.13 24.38 -0.30
CA PHE A 233 -26.23 23.44 -0.08
C PHE A 233 -25.78 22.33 0.88
N SER A 234 -26.54 22.09 1.95
CA SER A 234 -26.20 21.04 2.91
C SER A 234 -27.37 20.23 3.39
N SER A 235 -27.09 18.97 3.75
CA SER A 235 -28.05 18.04 4.29
C SER A 235 -27.36 17.03 5.21
N PRO A 236 -28.01 16.58 6.31
CA PRO A 236 -27.55 15.43 7.08
C PRO A 236 -27.70 14.10 6.30
N ASP A 237 -28.60 14.06 5.32
CA ASP A 237 -28.83 12.90 4.46
C ASP A 237 -28.01 13.04 3.16
N ALA A 238 -27.03 12.14 2.99
CA ALA A 238 -26.17 12.10 1.82
C ALA A 238 -26.95 11.91 0.51
N SER A 239 -28.09 11.21 0.53
CA SER A 239 -28.91 11.02 -0.68
C SER A 239 -29.50 12.32 -1.21
N VAL A 240 -29.82 13.27 -0.32
CA VAL A 240 -30.30 14.60 -0.69
C VAL A 240 -29.19 15.43 -1.33
N VAL A 241 -27.94 15.28 -0.87
CA VAL A 241 -26.77 15.89 -1.52
C VAL A 241 -26.57 15.27 -2.90
N ASP A 242 -26.69 13.94 -3.04
CA ASP A 242 -26.57 13.24 -4.31
C ASP A 242 -27.64 13.65 -5.33
N ASP A 243 -28.88 13.90 -4.87
CA ASP A 243 -29.96 14.41 -5.73
C ASP A 243 -29.67 15.85 -6.17
N TYR A 244 -29.20 16.71 -5.28
CA TYR A 244 -28.72 18.04 -5.64
C TYR A 244 -27.61 17.98 -6.69
N MET A 245 -26.63 17.09 -6.53
CA MET A 245 -25.54 16.90 -7.49
C MET A 245 -26.05 16.43 -8.85
N GLN A 246 -27.08 15.59 -8.91
CA GLN A 246 -27.70 15.16 -10.17
C GLN A 246 -28.47 16.27 -10.88
N GLU A 247 -29.12 17.15 -10.13
CA GLU A 247 -29.89 18.27 -10.69
C GLU A 247 -28.99 19.43 -11.16
N ASN A 248 -27.76 19.51 -10.63
CA ASN A 248 -26.85 20.63 -10.84
C ASN A 248 -25.51 20.17 -11.48
N ARG A 249 -25.44 20.25 -12.82
CA ARG A 249 -24.28 19.81 -13.63
C ARG A 249 -22.97 20.56 -13.35
N ASN A 250 -23.04 21.73 -12.74
CA ASN A 250 -21.92 22.61 -12.40
C ASN A 250 -21.52 22.51 -10.92
N ALA A 251 -22.06 21.52 -10.19
CA ALA A 251 -21.82 21.36 -8.75
C ALA A 251 -20.62 20.47 -8.42
N ILE A 252 -19.97 20.80 -7.29
CA ILE A 252 -19.06 19.95 -6.54
C ILE A 252 -19.60 19.70 -5.13
N SER A 253 -19.26 18.55 -4.56
CA SER A 253 -19.54 18.21 -3.17
C SER A 253 -18.36 17.48 -2.53
N PHE A 254 -18.48 17.14 -1.25
CA PHE A 254 -17.53 16.28 -0.56
C PHE A 254 -18.26 15.31 0.37
N SER A 255 -17.66 14.15 0.60
CA SER A 255 -18.21 13.07 1.41
C SER A 255 -17.12 12.45 2.29
N LYS A 256 -17.50 11.61 3.26
CA LYS A 256 -16.49 10.85 4.01
C LYS A 256 -15.81 9.90 3.05
N LEU A 257 -14.52 9.76 3.25
CA LEU A 257 -13.67 8.93 2.44
C LEU A 257 -14.11 7.47 2.35
N TYR A 258 -14.67 6.88 3.41
CA TYR A 258 -15.20 5.52 3.31
C TYR A 258 -16.48 5.43 2.45
N ASP A 259 -17.29 6.49 2.43
CA ASP A 259 -18.56 6.47 1.71
C ASP A 259 -18.34 6.18 0.23
N ILE A 260 -17.23 6.67 -0.35
CA ILE A 260 -16.87 6.45 -1.76
C ILE A 260 -16.48 5.01 -2.12
N PHE A 261 -16.22 4.12 -1.15
CA PHE A 261 -16.02 2.68 -1.41
C PHE A 261 -17.20 1.83 -1.01
N SER A 262 -18.21 2.43 -0.40
CA SER A 262 -19.39 1.69 -0.02
C SER A 262 -20.16 1.23 -1.26
N SER A 263 -20.90 0.14 -1.14
CA SER A 263 -21.85 -0.30 -2.18
C SER A 263 -22.87 0.77 -2.54
N LYS A 264 -23.11 1.75 -1.65
CA LYS A 264 -23.94 2.92 -1.91
C LYS A 264 -23.30 3.88 -2.92
N PHE A 265 -21.98 4.07 -2.87
CA PHE A 265 -21.26 4.87 -3.87
C PHE A 265 -21.20 4.19 -5.23
N ALA A 266 -20.96 2.87 -5.26
CA ALA A 266 -21.00 2.10 -6.51
C ALA A 266 -22.35 2.24 -7.23
N ALA A 267 -23.45 2.40 -6.47
CA ALA A 267 -24.79 2.65 -7.00
C ALA A 267 -25.02 4.09 -7.52
N LYS A 268 -24.05 5.00 -7.40
CA LYS A 268 -24.08 6.37 -7.94
C LYS A 268 -22.87 6.74 -8.81
N ALA A 269 -22.03 5.76 -9.19
CA ALA A 269 -20.86 6.00 -10.02
C ALA A 269 -21.19 6.62 -11.40
N ASP A 270 -22.45 6.51 -11.85
CA ASP A 270 -22.99 7.14 -13.05
C ASP A 270 -23.49 8.59 -12.85
N ARG A 271 -23.52 9.09 -11.60
CA ARG A 271 -24.09 10.38 -11.19
C ARG A 271 -23.08 11.39 -10.66
N THR A 272 -21.99 10.90 -10.08
CA THR A 272 -20.88 11.71 -9.57
C THR A 272 -19.54 11.13 -10.00
N GLN A 273 -18.53 11.98 -10.20
CA GLN A 273 -17.14 11.55 -10.37
C GLN A 273 -16.28 12.08 -9.23
N THR A 274 -15.37 11.26 -8.71
CA THR A 274 -14.40 11.72 -7.71
C THR A 274 -13.38 12.67 -8.33
N ILE A 275 -12.90 13.64 -7.55
CA ILE A 275 -11.89 14.61 -7.96
C ILE A 275 -10.54 14.25 -7.33
N SER A 276 -9.52 14.07 -8.17
CA SER A 276 -8.13 13.95 -7.72
C SER A 276 -7.63 15.28 -7.16
N ILE A 277 -6.87 15.23 -6.07
CA ILE A 277 -6.36 16.43 -5.39
C ILE A 277 -4.85 16.51 -5.57
N MET A 278 -4.37 17.68 -5.99
CA MET A 278 -2.95 17.92 -6.16
C MET A 278 -2.22 17.82 -4.81
N ASP A 279 -1.20 16.97 -4.76
CA ASP A 279 -0.31 16.83 -3.62
C ASP A 279 0.76 17.92 -3.59
N LYS A 280 1.68 17.82 -2.63
CA LYS A 280 2.79 18.78 -2.48
C LYS A 280 3.87 18.63 -3.55
N THR A 281 3.88 17.51 -4.28
CA THR A 281 4.84 17.22 -5.36
C THR A 281 4.32 17.69 -6.73
N GLY A 282 3.07 18.15 -6.80
CA GLY A 282 2.42 18.63 -8.00
C GLY A 282 1.65 17.53 -8.75
N ASN A 283 1.54 16.34 -8.19
CA ASN A 283 0.81 15.22 -8.77
C ASN A 283 -0.63 15.21 -8.28
N PHE A 284 -1.59 14.98 -9.18
CA PHE A 284 -2.99 14.79 -8.80
C PHE A 284 -3.20 13.37 -8.28
N VAL A 285 -3.56 13.26 -7.00
CA VAL A 285 -3.74 11.98 -6.33
C VAL A 285 -5.25 11.67 -6.21
N PRO A 286 -5.73 10.51 -6.69
CA PRO A 286 -7.14 10.15 -6.62
C PRO A 286 -7.56 9.76 -5.19
N PRO A 287 -8.84 9.97 -4.82
CA PRO A 287 -9.38 9.50 -3.55
C PRO A 287 -9.76 8.02 -3.64
N ILE A 288 -8.85 7.11 -3.31
CA ILE A 288 -9.05 5.66 -3.41
C ILE A 288 -8.46 4.95 -2.19
N GLY A 289 -8.92 3.73 -1.89
CA GLY A 289 -8.57 3.01 -0.67
C GLY A 289 -7.06 3.02 -0.37
N LYS A 290 -6.22 2.71 -1.37
CA LYS A 290 -4.78 2.69 -1.16
C LYS A 290 -4.13 4.06 -1.00
N THR A 291 -4.53 5.11 -1.72
CA THR A 291 -3.94 6.47 -1.50
C THR A 291 -4.27 6.97 -0.09
N PHE A 292 -5.32 6.41 0.51
CA PHE A 292 -5.64 6.59 1.91
C PHE A 292 -4.74 5.76 2.80
N GLU A 293 -4.58 4.46 2.54
CA GLU A 293 -3.62 3.59 3.25
C GLU A 293 -2.19 4.13 3.21
N THR A 294 -1.74 4.70 2.09
CA THR A 294 -0.42 5.33 1.95
C THR A 294 -0.38 6.69 2.64
N GLY A 295 -1.49 7.42 2.64
CA GLY A 295 -1.52 8.80 3.10
C GLY A 295 -1.06 9.79 2.03
N GLU A 296 -0.90 9.34 0.78
CA GLU A 296 -0.57 10.18 -0.37
C GLU A 296 -1.71 11.14 -0.70
N TYR A 297 -2.97 10.74 -0.44
CA TYR A 297 -4.10 11.61 -0.72
C TYR A 297 -4.11 12.85 0.18
N PRO A 298 -4.15 14.08 -0.36
CA PRO A 298 -3.94 15.30 0.44
C PRO A 298 -4.96 15.58 1.54
N LEU A 299 -6.19 15.08 1.41
CA LEU A 299 -7.28 15.29 2.37
C LEU A 299 -7.52 14.06 3.25
N VAL A 300 -6.43 13.40 3.66
CA VAL A 300 -6.44 12.33 4.68
C VAL A 300 -5.52 12.72 5.84
N ARG A 301 -5.88 12.30 7.05
CA ARG A 301 -4.99 12.34 8.23
C ARG A 301 -5.04 11.01 8.97
N SER A 302 -3.97 10.74 9.71
CA SER A 302 -3.95 9.63 10.66
C SER A 302 -4.69 10.02 11.95
N VAL A 303 -5.43 9.07 12.50
CA VAL A 303 -6.07 9.16 13.82
C VAL A 303 -5.16 8.44 14.81
N TYR A 304 -4.87 9.09 15.94
CA TYR A 304 -3.97 8.56 16.94
C TYR A 304 -4.64 8.39 18.30
N MET A 305 -4.19 7.39 19.04
CA MET A 305 -4.55 7.16 20.44
C MET A 305 -3.28 6.97 21.26
N ALA A 306 -3.19 7.65 22.38
CA ALA A 306 -2.12 7.50 23.36
C ALA A 306 -2.59 6.56 24.46
N VAL A 307 -1.86 5.48 24.71
CA VAL A 307 -2.22 4.47 25.71
C VAL A 307 -1.28 4.60 26.89
N ASN A 308 -1.84 4.74 28.09
CA ASN A 308 -1.07 4.75 29.33
C ASN A 308 -0.35 3.39 29.50
N LYS A 309 0.98 3.44 29.67
CA LYS A 309 1.88 2.28 29.76
C LYS A 309 1.94 1.64 31.15
N GLU A 310 1.20 2.16 32.13
CA GLU A 310 1.09 1.51 33.43
C GLU A 310 0.56 0.06 33.27
N PRO A 311 1.14 -0.95 33.94
CA PRO A 311 0.81 -2.36 33.70
C PRO A 311 -0.68 -2.71 33.83
N ASP A 312 -1.38 -2.14 34.82
CA ASP A 312 -2.82 -2.38 35.03
C ASP A 312 -3.68 -1.75 33.92
N SER A 313 -3.24 -0.61 33.37
CA SER A 313 -3.87 0.04 32.22
C SER A 313 -3.70 -0.82 30.98
N LEU A 314 -2.46 -1.20 30.65
CA LEU A 314 -2.16 -2.06 29.48
C LEU A 314 -2.96 -3.37 29.50
N LYS A 315 -3.05 -4.03 30.66
CA LYS A 315 -3.82 -5.27 30.82
C LYS A 315 -5.30 -5.12 30.42
N SER A 316 -5.88 -3.93 30.56
CA SER A 316 -7.27 -3.65 30.21
C SER A 316 -7.43 -3.03 28.82
N THR A 317 -6.44 -2.30 28.34
CA THR A 317 -6.51 -1.59 27.04
C THR A 317 -6.02 -2.45 25.87
N VAL A 318 -4.99 -3.27 26.04
CA VAL A 318 -4.40 -4.10 24.97
C VAL A 318 -5.45 -4.97 24.27
N PRO A 319 -6.34 -5.71 24.97
CA PRO A 319 -7.38 -6.51 24.31
C PRO A 319 -8.33 -5.70 23.41
N ILE A 320 -8.56 -4.43 23.72
CA ILE A 320 -9.40 -3.54 22.91
C ILE A 320 -8.69 -3.19 21.60
N PHE A 321 -7.37 -2.95 21.63
CA PHE A 321 -6.59 -2.68 20.43
C PHE A 321 -6.38 -3.94 19.58
N GLU A 322 -6.13 -5.10 20.20
CA GLU A 322 -6.09 -6.41 19.52
C GLU A 322 -7.40 -6.69 18.78
N PHE A 323 -8.54 -6.51 19.45
CA PHE A 323 -9.84 -6.58 18.78
C PHE A 323 -10.00 -5.50 17.71
N GLY A 324 -9.62 -4.26 18.01
CA GLY A 324 -9.78 -3.12 17.12
C GLY A 324 -9.04 -3.29 15.79
N PHE A 325 -7.88 -3.94 15.81
CA PHE A 325 -7.07 -4.24 14.64
C PHE A 325 -7.45 -5.56 13.93
N SER A 326 -8.29 -6.39 14.55
CA SER A 326 -8.88 -7.57 13.91
C SER A 326 -9.74 -7.22 12.69
N GLU A 327 -10.16 -8.22 11.92
CA GLU A 327 -11.08 -8.04 10.79
C GLU A 327 -12.41 -7.41 11.24
N GLU A 328 -12.99 -7.85 12.36
CA GLU A 328 -14.24 -7.30 12.87
C GLU A 328 -14.07 -5.84 13.32
N GLY A 329 -12.99 -5.52 14.04
CA GLY A 329 -12.66 -4.15 14.43
C GLY A 329 -12.40 -3.23 13.23
N THR A 330 -11.71 -3.76 12.21
CA THR A 330 -11.48 -3.09 10.93
C THR A 330 -12.78 -2.77 10.21
N ASN A 331 -13.72 -3.72 10.17
CA ASN A 331 -15.04 -3.52 9.57
C ASN A 331 -15.88 -2.51 10.37
N ALA A 332 -15.79 -2.51 11.70
CA ALA A 332 -16.50 -1.55 12.54
C ALA A 332 -16.05 -0.09 12.29
N ILE A 333 -14.74 0.17 12.16
CA ILE A 333 -14.26 1.53 11.88
C ILE A 333 -14.57 1.97 10.44
N LYS A 334 -14.57 1.03 9.49
CA LYS A 334 -15.03 1.23 8.11
C LYS A 334 -16.48 1.72 8.11
N GLU A 335 -17.39 0.99 8.76
CA GLU A 335 -18.80 1.40 8.92
C GLU A 335 -18.94 2.77 9.60
N ALA A 336 -18.04 3.12 10.52
CA ALA A 336 -18.01 4.42 11.18
C ALA A 336 -17.42 5.56 10.32
N GLY A 337 -16.94 5.28 9.11
CA GLY A 337 -16.43 6.25 8.15
C GLY A 337 -14.91 6.46 8.17
N PHE A 338 -14.16 5.56 8.81
CA PHE A 338 -12.71 5.61 8.87
C PHE A 338 -12.07 4.57 7.95
N TRP A 339 -10.82 4.79 7.60
CA TRP A 339 -10.03 3.86 6.83
C TRP A 339 -9.01 3.15 7.74
N PRO A 340 -8.83 1.81 7.65
CA PRO A 340 -7.86 1.11 8.49
C PRO A 340 -6.42 1.51 8.16
N ILE A 341 -5.53 1.39 9.15
CA ILE A 341 -4.08 1.39 8.90
C ILE A 341 -3.67 0.09 8.20
N ARG A 342 -2.50 0.08 7.57
CA ARG A 342 -1.99 -1.10 6.86
C ARG A 342 -1.73 -2.27 7.82
N GLU A 343 -1.74 -3.50 7.31
CA GLU A 343 -1.49 -4.69 8.13
C GLU A 343 -0.14 -4.64 8.85
N TRP A 344 0.93 -4.23 8.17
CA TRP A 344 2.23 -4.05 8.83
C TRP A 344 2.23 -2.91 9.86
N GLU A 345 1.43 -1.85 9.67
CA GLU A 345 1.31 -0.78 10.66
C GLU A 345 0.63 -1.30 11.93
N LYS A 346 -0.37 -2.20 11.81
CA LYS A 346 -0.98 -2.89 12.97
C LYS A 346 0.06 -3.69 13.74
N LEU A 347 0.96 -4.39 13.04
CA LEU A 347 2.06 -5.11 13.69
C LEU A 347 2.99 -4.18 14.48
N VAL A 348 3.37 -3.04 13.90
CA VAL A 348 4.13 -2.01 14.64
C VAL A 348 3.36 -1.55 15.88
N MET A 349 2.03 -1.40 15.80
CA MET A 349 1.21 -1.02 16.96
C MET A 349 1.17 -2.13 18.02
N PHE A 350 1.10 -3.41 17.63
CA PHE A 350 1.16 -4.54 18.55
C PHE A 350 2.51 -4.61 19.28
N THR A 351 3.62 -4.45 18.55
CA THR A 351 4.97 -4.40 19.12
C THR A 351 5.07 -3.26 20.15
N ARG A 352 4.54 -2.07 19.82
CA ARG A 352 4.50 -0.92 20.74
C ARG A 352 3.68 -1.17 22.00
N LEU A 353 2.58 -1.91 21.87
CA LEU A 353 1.72 -2.30 22.98
C LEU A 353 2.30 -3.43 23.84
N GLN A 354 3.42 -4.04 23.43
CA GLN A 354 3.96 -5.27 24.04
C GLN A 354 2.92 -6.41 24.01
N SER A 355 2.09 -6.43 22.96
CA SER A 355 1.12 -7.49 22.72
C SER A 355 1.82 -8.72 22.16
N GLU A 356 1.30 -9.92 22.47
CA GLU A 356 1.83 -11.18 21.93
C GLU A 356 1.63 -11.31 20.40
N LEU A 357 0.76 -10.49 19.80
CA LEU A 357 0.60 -10.36 18.35
C LEU A 357 1.67 -9.50 17.67
N GLY A 358 2.56 -8.87 18.45
CA GLY A 358 3.67 -8.05 17.98
C GLY A 358 4.99 -8.83 17.91
N LEU A 359 6.06 -8.14 17.50
CA LEU A 359 7.42 -8.65 17.70
C LEU A 359 7.88 -8.39 19.14
N ASP A 360 8.76 -9.24 19.67
CA ASP A 360 9.39 -8.98 20.97
C ASP A 360 10.42 -7.86 20.83
N ALA A 361 10.38 -6.88 21.74
CA ALA A 361 11.29 -5.75 21.69
C ALA A 361 12.76 -6.14 21.93
N ASN A 362 13.03 -7.23 22.66
CA ASN A 362 14.38 -7.73 22.85
C ASN A 362 14.90 -8.42 21.59
N ASP A 363 14.06 -9.16 20.85
CA ASP A 363 14.47 -9.77 19.57
C ASP A 363 14.89 -8.71 18.55
N ILE A 364 14.16 -7.58 18.50
CA ILE A 364 14.56 -6.42 17.69
C ILE A 364 15.88 -5.84 18.20
N LYS A 365 16.01 -5.66 19.52
CA LYS A 365 17.21 -5.10 20.15
C LYS A 365 18.46 -5.93 19.89
N ASP A 366 18.33 -7.25 19.92
CA ASP A 366 19.41 -8.20 19.66
C ASP A 366 19.85 -8.15 18.19
N SER A 367 18.96 -7.68 17.30
CA SER A 367 19.23 -7.45 15.88
C SER A 367 19.92 -6.11 15.57
N CYS A 368 20.04 -5.20 16.54
CA CYS A 368 20.58 -3.85 16.28
C CYS A 368 22.04 -3.83 15.85
N GLY A 369 22.82 -4.85 16.21
CA GLY A 369 24.26 -4.86 15.94
C GLY A 369 24.96 -3.61 16.47
N THR A 370 25.70 -2.92 15.59
CA THR A 370 26.32 -1.62 15.87
C THR A 370 25.59 -0.45 15.20
N SER A 371 24.36 -0.65 14.70
CA SER A 371 23.57 0.40 14.04
C SER A 371 23.25 1.55 14.99
N HIS A 372 23.63 2.77 14.58
CA HIS A 372 23.30 4.01 15.26
C HIS A 372 23.26 5.18 14.27
N GLY A 373 22.72 6.32 14.69
CA GLY A 373 22.69 7.52 13.86
C GLY A 373 21.55 7.51 12.84
N VAL A 374 21.83 7.81 11.57
CA VAL A 374 20.81 7.95 10.53
C VAL A 374 21.14 7.05 9.33
N ILE A 375 20.17 6.27 8.86
CA ILE A 375 20.22 5.51 7.61
C ILE A 375 19.26 6.17 6.63
N GLN A 376 19.77 6.58 5.47
CA GLN A 376 18.96 7.15 4.39
C GLN A 376 18.66 6.07 3.35
N VAL A 377 17.38 5.87 3.05
CA VAL A 377 16.89 4.93 2.04
C VAL A 377 16.10 5.70 1.00
N ALA A 378 16.35 5.46 -0.29
CA ALA A 378 15.47 5.97 -1.33
C ALA A 378 15.35 5.10 -2.56
N GLY A 379 14.22 5.20 -3.25
CA GLY A 379 14.09 4.65 -4.59
C GLY A 379 12.69 4.14 -4.91
N SER A 380 12.62 2.89 -5.35
CA SER A 380 11.40 2.27 -5.88
C SER A 380 10.22 2.34 -4.91
N THR A 381 9.12 2.92 -5.36
CA THR A 381 7.83 2.91 -4.63
C THR A 381 7.26 1.49 -4.48
N THR A 382 7.77 0.52 -5.24
CA THR A 382 7.47 -0.91 -5.03
C THR A 382 8.22 -1.48 -3.83
N VAL A 383 9.41 -0.97 -3.50
CA VAL A 383 10.20 -1.51 -2.37
C VAL A 383 9.96 -0.72 -1.09
N GLU A 384 9.56 0.54 -1.22
CA GLU A 384 9.23 1.45 -0.12
C GLU A 384 8.32 0.84 0.96
N PRO A 385 7.27 0.04 0.67
CA PRO A 385 6.46 -0.57 1.73
C PRO A 385 7.25 -1.56 2.60
N VAL A 386 8.15 -2.35 2.01
CA VAL A 386 9.04 -3.29 2.73
C VAL A 386 10.05 -2.50 3.55
N ALA A 387 10.73 -1.52 2.93
CA ALA A 387 11.72 -0.68 3.60
C ALA A 387 11.11 0.08 4.79
N SER A 388 9.93 0.69 4.60
CA SER A 388 9.21 1.45 5.63
C SER A 388 8.76 0.56 6.79
N MET A 389 8.30 -0.66 6.50
CA MET A 389 7.90 -1.62 7.52
C MET A 389 9.10 -2.05 8.36
N TRP A 390 10.18 -2.51 7.72
CA TRP A 390 11.39 -2.90 8.42
C TRP A 390 11.95 -1.73 9.24
N ALA A 391 11.97 -0.52 8.66
CA ALA A 391 12.43 0.68 9.34
C ALA A 391 11.57 0.98 10.58
N ALA A 392 10.25 0.94 10.45
CA ALA A 392 9.33 1.22 11.54
C ALA A 392 9.47 0.21 12.70
N LEU A 393 9.76 -1.06 12.42
CA LEU A 393 9.96 -2.09 13.43
C LEU A 393 11.36 -2.02 14.05
N PHE A 394 12.41 -1.94 13.24
CA PHE A 394 13.80 -1.92 13.70
C PHE A 394 14.07 -0.75 14.65
N GLN A 395 13.54 0.43 14.34
CA GLN A 395 13.65 1.62 15.20
C GLN A 395 12.93 1.50 16.55
N LEU A 396 12.06 0.49 16.77
CA LEU A 396 11.46 0.27 18.09
C LEU A 396 12.45 -0.32 19.10
N GLY A 397 13.45 -1.06 18.64
CA GLY A 397 14.48 -1.67 19.48
C GLY A 397 15.85 -1.00 19.36
N CYS A 398 16.11 -0.28 18.28
CA CYS A 398 17.43 0.26 17.93
C CYS A 398 17.47 1.79 17.94
N ASP A 399 18.57 2.34 18.48
CA ASP A 399 18.84 3.80 18.51
C ASP A 399 19.35 4.29 17.15
N VAL A 400 18.47 4.23 16.15
CA VAL A 400 18.75 4.62 14.77
C VAL A 400 17.52 5.36 14.22
N GLN A 401 17.75 6.35 13.36
CA GLN A 401 16.72 6.96 12.54
C GLN A 401 16.86 6.42 11.11
N ILE A 402 15.78 5.90 10.54
CA ILE A 402 15.76 5.37 9.18
C ILE A 402 14.73 6.16 8.38
N ASP A 403 15.23 7.00 7.47
CA ASP A 403 14.40 7.82 6.59
C ASP A 403 14.24 7.10 5.25
N VAL A 404 13.01 6.73 4.92
CA VAL A 404 12.67 6.04 3.67
C VAL A 404 11.93 7.00 2.74
N ALA A 405 12.45 7.19 1.54
CA ALA A 405 11.86 8.03 0.50
C ALA A 405 11.56 7.25 -0.78
N GLY A 406 10.40 7.49 -1.39
CA GLY A 406 10.09 6.99 -2.74
C GLY A 406 10.87 7.71 -3.84
N GLY A 407 10.43 7.53 -5.09
CA GLY A 407 11.00 8.20 -6.28
C GLY A 407 11.22 7.31 -7.50
N GLY A 408 11.08 5.99 -7.37
CA GLY A 408 11.30 5.03 -8.45
C GLY A 408 12.71 4.44 -8.46
N SER A 409 12.89 3.32 -9.16
CA SER A 409 14.16 2.56 -9.14
C SER A 409 15.34 3.37 -9.68
N SER A 410 15.11 4.23 -10.67
CA SER A 410 16.17 5.09 -11.25
C SER A 410 16.64 6.16 -10.27
N VAL A 411 15.74 6.71 -9.44
CA VAL A 411 16.09 7.64 -8.35
C VAL A 411 16.90 6.91 -7.28
N GLY A 412 16.52 5.69 -6.90
CA GLY A 412 17.30 4.86 -5.96
C GLY A 412 18.72 4.58 -6.47
N ALA A 413 18.83 4.11 -7.72
CA ALA A 413 20.11 3.86 -8.39
C ALA A 413 21.00 5.11 -8.44
N ALA A 414 20.43 6.25 -8.81
CA ALA A 414 21.13 7.52 -8.92
C ALA A 414 21.60 8.05 -7.55
N ARG A 415 20.74 8.03 -6.53
CA ARG A 415 21.03 8.60 -5.21
C ARG A 415 22.04 7.77 -4.42
N VAL A 416 22.02 6.44 -4.51
CA VAL A 416 23.05 5.61 -3.86
C VAL A 416 24.44 5.84 -4.50
N CYS A 417 24.47 6.07 -5.81
CA CYS A 417 25.66 6.49 -6.54
C CYS A 417 25.97 8.02 -6.42
N ALA A 418 25.24 8.78 -5.61
CA ALA A 418 25.42 10.22 -5.40
C ALA A 418 25.32 11.12 -6.65
N LYS A 419 24.42 10.80 -7.58
CA LYS A 419 24.05 11.72 -8.67
C LYS A 419 23.13 12.83 -8.13
N LEU A 420 23.73 13.95 -7.73
CA LEU A 420 23.06 15.07 -7.03
C LEU A 420 21.87 15.70 -7.79
N GLU A 421 21.81 15.55 -9.11
CA GLU A 421 20.68 16.02 -9.93
C GLU A 421 19.36 15.31 -9.57
N GLU A 422 19.42 14.12 -8.97
CA GLU A 422 18.26 13.30 -8.61
C GLU A 422 17.94 13.35 -7.10
N GLY A 423 18.66 14.20 -6.35
CA GLY A 423 18.48 14.40 -4.91
C GLY A 423 19.70 14.05 -4.06
N GLU A 424 19.55 14.22 -2.75
CA GLU A 424 20.61 13.97 -1.77
C GLU A 424 21.04 12.49 -1.76
N PRO A 425 22.34 12.19 -1.64
CA PRO A 425 22.83 10.82 -1.60
C PRO A 425 22.19 10.00 -0.47
N VAL A 426 22.06 8.69 -0.70
CA VAL A 426 21.49 7.74 0.28
C VAL A 426 22.43 6.57 0.55
N ASP A 427 22.18 5.87 1.65
CA ASP A 427 22.93 4.68 2.07
C ASP A 427 22.39 3.41 1.40
N ILE A 428 21.08 3.38 1.11
CA ILE A 428 20.40 2.26 0.45
C ILE A 428 19.56 2.77 -0.72
N GLY A 429 19.81 2.22 -1.91
CA GLY A 429 19.04 2.44 -3.13
C GLY A 429 18.03 1.33 -3.38
N ASP A 430 16.75 1.62 -3.26
CA ASP A 430 15.64 0.68 -3.45
C ASP A 430 15.32 0.51 -4.95
N MET A 431 15.26 -0.74 -5.42
CA MET A 431 15.06 -1.06 -6.85
C MET A 431 14.16 -2.28 -7.06
N CYS A 432 13.31 -2.25 -8.10
CA CYS A 432 12.49 -3.38 -8.55
C CYS A 432 12.80 -3.79 -10.01
N ARG A 433 14.00 -3.41 -10.47
CA ARG A 433 14.56 -3.75 -11.79
C ARG A 433 16.07 -3.95 -11.65
N SER A 434 16.65 -4.62 -12.63
CA SER A 434 18.12 -4.71 -12.74
C SER A 434 18.76 -3.35 -12.98
N TRP A 435 20.03 -3.24 -12.63
CA TRP A 435 20.93 -2.17 -13.07
C TRP A 435 21.06 -2.09 -14.60
N ASN A 436 21.15 -0.87 -15.14
CA ASN A 436 21.50 -0.64 -16.53
C ASN A 436 23.02 -0.67 -16.71
N ILE A 437 23.57 -1.85 -17.03
CA ILE A 437 25.02 -2.06 -17.15
C ILE A 437 25.61 -1.24 -18.29
N GLY A 438 26.75 -0.60 -18.03
CA GLY A 438 27.44 0.29 -18.97
C GLY A 438 26.84 1.70 -19.05
N VAL A 439 25.72 1.95 -18.37
CA VAL A 439 25.08 3.27 -18.27
C VAL A 439 25.08 3.74 -16.82
N GLU A 440 24.51 2.97 -15.90
CA GLU A 440 24.42 3.31 -14.47
C GLU A 440 25.64 2.77 -13.69
N VAL A 441 26.06 1.55 -14.01
CA VAL A 441 27.13 0.82 -13.31
C VAL A 441 27.90 -0.11 -14.23
N GLU A 442 29.10 -0.53 -13.80
CA GLU A 442 29.77 -1.75 -14.26
C GLU A 442 29.56 -2.87 -13.23
N ARG A 443 29.42 -4.12 -13.69
CA ARG A 443 29.28 -5.29 -12.81
C ARG A 443 30.66 -5.89 -12.55
N ARG A 444 30.98 -6.19 -11.29
CA ARG A 444 32.20 -6.90 -10.92
C ARG A 444 32.12 -8.41 -11.19
N GLU A 445 33.21 -9.13 -10.94
CA GLU A 445 33.22 -10.60 -10.99
C GLU A 445 32.24 -11.19 -9.95
N GLU A 446 32.19 -10.60 -8.76
CA GLU A 446 31.13 -10.84 -7.80
C GLU A 446 29.83 -10.25 -8.34
N ASP A 447 28.89 -11.13 -8.62
CA ASP A 447 27.75 -10.84 -9.47
C ASP A 447 26.67 -9.96 -8.80
N PHE A 448 26.91 -9.55 -7.56
CA PHE A 448 26.08 -8.69 -6.70
C PHE A 448 26.80 -7.40 -6.28
N ILE A 449 28.03 -7.13 -6.75
CA ILE A 449 28.74 -5.86 -6.54
C ILE A 449 28.82 -5.08 -7.84
N TYR A 450 28.47 -3.80 -7.78
CA TYR A 450 28.41 -2.91 -8.95
C TYR A 450 29.17 -1.61 -8.68
N ASP A 451 30.01 -1.19 -9.64
CA ASP A 451 30.75 0.07 -9.60
C ASP A 451 29.96 1.18 -10.29
N CYS A 452 29.75 2.31 -9.61
CA CYS A 452 28.97 3.42 -10.14
C CYS A 452 29.65 4.06 -11.36
N LEU A 453 28.90 4.26 -12.44
CA LEU A 453 29.34 5.02 -13.62
C LEU A 453 28.79 6.45 -13.64
N GLN A 454 27.71 6.69 -12.90
CA GLN A 454 27.07 8.00 -12.76
C GLN A 454 27.19 8.51 -11.33
N GLY A 455 27.13 9.83 -11.13
CA GLY A 455 27.32 10.44 -9.82
C GLY A 455 28.79 10.43 -9.40
N ASP A 456 29.11 9.76 -8.29
CA ASP A 456 30.46 9.56 -7.77
C ASP A 456 31.01 8.18 -8.19
N PRO A 457 31.91 8.12 -9.20
CA PRO A 457 32.44 6.85 -9.71
C PRO A 457 33.40 6.12 -8.76
N SER A 458 33.73 6.73 -7.61
CA SER A 458 34.48 6.03 -6.56
C SER A 458 33.60 5.13 -5.70
N ARG A 459 32.27 5.26 -5.81
CA ARG A 459 31.30 4.44 -5.11
C ARG A 459 31.09 3.10 -5.81
N SER A 460 30.82 2.10 -4.99
CA SER A 460 30.27 0.83 -5.44
C SER A 460 29.09 0.47 -4.54
N VAL A 461 28.25 -0.43 -5.00
CA VAL A 461 27.05 -0.87 -4.29
C VAL A 461 27.00 -2.37 -4.19
N PHE A 462 26.39 -2.83 -3.11
CA PHE A 462 26.20 -4.21 -2.73
C PHE A 462 24.70 -4.53 -2.82
N GLN A 463 24.31 -5.40 -3.76
CA GLN A 463 22.91 -5.71 -4.04
C GLN A 463 22.41 -6.91 -3.21
N VAL A 464 21.24 -6.73 -2.60
CA VAL A 464 20.52 -7.76 -1.83
C VAL A 464 19.09 -7.85 -2.34
N ASP A 465 18.66 -9.05 -2.73
CA ASP A 465 17.25 -9.31 -2.96
C ASP A 465 16.55 -9.38 -1.59
N VAL A 466 15.38 -8.75 -1.45
CA VAL A 466 14.68 -8.68 -0.15
C VAL A 466 13.30 -9.33 -0.16
N ALA A 467 12.66 -9.39 -1.32
CA ALA A 467 11.37 -10.04 -1.54
C ALA A 467 11.14 -10.25 -3.04
N LEU A 468 10.00 -10.85 -3.37
CA LEU A 468 9.52 -11.07 -4.72
C LEU A 468 8.22 -10.29 -4.97
N ASP A 469 8.03 -9.90 -6.22
CA ASP A 469 6.80 -9.32 -6.76
C ASP A 469 6.47 -10.01 -8.10
N GLY A 470 5.25 -9.85 -8.59
CA GLY A 470 4.82 -10.38 -9.88
C GLY A 470 4.12 -9.33 -10.72
N ILE A 471 4.62 -9.03 -11.92
CA ILE A 471 3.86 -8.18 -12.83
C ILE A 471 2.63 -8.95 -13.26
N THR A 472 1.46 -8.41 -12.92
CA THR A 472 0.18 -9.08 -13.03
C THR A 472 -0.69 -8.35 -14.04
N PHE A 473 -1.04 -9.04 -15.11
CA PHE A 473 -2.07 -8.57 -16.03
C PHE A 473 -3.44 -8.73 -15.38
N ILE A 474 -4.28 -7.70 -15.52
CA ILE A 474 -5.61 -7.66 -14.92
C ILE A 474 -6.65 -7.15 -15.92
N VAL A 475 -7.88 -7.64 -15.72
CA VAL A 475 -9.10 -7.17 -16.39
C VAL A 475 -10.22 -7.07 -15.35
N PRO A 476 -11.29 -6.29 -15.57
CA PRO A 476 -12.44 -6.31 -14.67
C PRO A 476 -13.01 -7.73 -14.54
N ARG A 477 -13.55 -8.12 -13.38
CA ARG A 477 -14.09 -9.49 -13.14
C ARG A 477 -15.30 -9.88 -14.01
N ARG A 478 -15.78 -8.98 -14.86
CA ARG A 478 -16.90 -9.12 -15.77
C ARG A 478 -16.63 -8.29 -17.01
N GLY A 479 -17.26 -8.63 -18.12
CA GLY A 479 -17.12 -7.90 -19.37
C GLY A 479 -16.37 -8.69 -20.44
N VAL A 480 -16.21 -8.06 -21.60
CA VAL A 480 -15.71 -8.68 -22.83
C VAL A 480 -14.32 -9.29 -22.65
N ALA A 481 -13.41 -8.55 -22.00
CA ALA A 481 -12.03 -9.01 -21.78
C ALA A 481 -11.99 -10.26 -20.88
N PHE A 482 -12.73 -10.24 -19.77
CA PHE A 482 -12.81 -11.36 -18.83
C PHE A 482 -13.41 -12.61 -19.46
N ASP A 483 -14.52 -12.46 -20.21
CA ASP A 483 -15.21 -13.57 -20.86
C ASP A 483 -14.29 -14.25 -21.89
N CYS A 484 -13.54 -13.46 -22.67
CA CYS A 484 -12.59 -13.98 -23.64
C CYS A 484 -11.41 -14.70 -22.96
N LEU A 485 -10.72 -14.01 -22.04
CA LEU A 485 -9.51 -14.53 -21.41
C LEU A 485 -9.77 -15.75 -20.52
N SER A 486 -10.90 -15.78 -19.81
CA SER A 486 -11.33 -16.95 -19.04
C SER A 486 -11.64 -18.14 -19.94
N MET A 487 -12.15 -17.91 -21.16
CA MET A 487 -12.46 -18.96 -22.12
C MET A 487 -11.19 -19.56 -22.76
N ILE A 488 -10.22 -18.72 -23.11
CA ILE A 488 -8.96 -19.19 -23.73
C ILE A 488 -7.94 -19.67 -22.68
N GLY A 489 -8.13 -19.28 -21.41
CA GLY A 489 -7.39 -19.80 -20.24
C GLY A 489 -6.21 -18.94 -19.80
N GLY A 490 -5.86 -17.88 -20.53
CA GLY A 490 -4.74 -16.98 -20.24
C GLY A 490 -4.07 -16.46 -21.51
N LEU A 491 -2.89 -15.86 -21.36
CA LEU A 491 -2.11 -15.30 -22.47
C LEU A 491 -0.69 -15.85 -22.55
N THR A 492 -0.13 -15.90 -23.76
CA THR A 492 1.30 -16.14 -23.99
C THR A 492 2.09 -14.83 -24.08
N PHE A 493 3.42 -14.90 -23.97
CA PHE A 493 4.29 -13.72 -24.17
C PHE A 493 4.13 -13.11 -25.56
N ASP A 494 3.97 -13.94 -26.60
CA ASP A 494 3.74 -13.47 -27.97
C ASP A 494 2.40 -12.73 -28.10
N GLN A 495 1.33 -13.24 -27.47
CA GLN A 495 0.04 -12.55 -27.45
C GLN A 495 0.12 -11.22 -26.70
N ILE A 496 0.81 -11.18 -25.55
CA ILE A 496 1.00 -9.95 -24.77
C ILE A 496 1.82 -8.93 -25.58
N ARG A 497 2.92 -9.36 -26.20
CA ARG A 497 3.73 -8.50 -27.06
C ARG A 497 2.90 -7.95 -28.22
N TRP A 498 2.07 -8.75 -28.85
CA TRP A 498 1.16 -8.29 -29.91
C TRP A 498 0.15 -7.25 -29.40
N ILE A 499 -0.48 -7.49 -28.23
CA ILE A 499 -1.42 -6.53 -27.61
C ILE A 499 -0.75 -5.18 -27.32
N TYR A 500 0.47 -5.19 -26.77
CA TYR A 500 1.10 -3.98 -26.23
C TYR A 500 2.13 -3.31 -27.13
N SER A 501 2.67 -3.97 -28.16
CA SER A 501 3.78 -3.44 -28.97
C SER A 501 3.35 -2.41 -30.00
N SER A 502 4.15 -1.37 -30.17
CA SER A 502 4.00 -0.36 -31.23
C SER A 502 4.26 -0.91 -32.63
N PHE A 503 4.91 -2.07 -32.74
CA PHE A 503 5.27 -2.68 -34.01
C PHE A 503 4.06 -3.26 -34.74
N SER A 504 4.11 -3.22 -36.06
CA SER A 504 3.23 -4.01 -36.92
C SER A 504 3.57 -5.50 -36.82
N GLU A 505 2.65 -6.38 -37.21
CA GLU A 505 2.91 -7.83 -37.24
C GLU A 505 4.15 -8.19 -38.08
N ALA A 506 4.38 -7.48 -39.19
CA ALA A 506 5.55 -7.69 -40.04
C ALA A 506 6.88 -7.34 -39.34
N GLU A 507 6.88 -6.32 -38.48
CA GLU A 507 8.03 -5.94 -37.67
C GLU A 507 8.20 -6.90 -36.48
N LEU A 508 7.10 -7.34 -35.87
CA LEU A 508 7.12 -8.35 -34.81
C LEU A 508 7.73 -9.67 -35.29
N VAL A 509 7.35 -10.16 -36.47
CA VAL A 509 7.93 -11.38 -37.08
C VAL A 509 9.44 -11.23 -37.29
N GLN A 510 9.91 -10.06 -37.73
CA GLN A 510 11.36 -9.78 -37.85
C GLN A 510 12.05 -9.80 -36.48
N GLY A 511 11.34 -9.38 -35.43
CA GLY A 511 11.78 -9.41 -34.05
C GLY A 511 11.57 -10.74 -33.32
N GLY A 512 11.27 -11.83 -34.02
CA GLY A 512 11.18 -13.19 -33.47
C GLY A 512 9.86 -13.56 -32.81
N TRP A 513 8.78 -12.80 -33.05
CA TRP A 513 7.43 -13.13 -32.61
C TRP A 513 6.83 -14.31 -33.39
N ASP A 514 6.05 -15.16 -32.72
CA ASP A 514 5.35 -16.29 -33.36
C ASP A 514 3.99 -15.86 -33.95
N PRO A 515 3.83 -15.81 -35.29
CA PRO A 515 2.58 -15.42 -35.94
C PRO A 515 1.44 -16.43 -35.77
N SER A 516 1.72 -17.64 -35.26
CA SER A 516 0.66 -18.60 -34.94
C SER A 516 0.02 -18.36 -33.56
N SER A 517 0.59 -17.46 -32.75
CA SER A 517 0.10 -17.12 -31.41
C SER A 517 -1.19 -16.30 -31.42
N VAL A 518 -1.45 -15.59 -32.52
CA VAL A 518 -2.67 -14.79 -32.76
C VAL A 518 -3.28 -15.29 -34.06
N LYS A 519 -4.60 -15.52 -34.07
CA LYS A 519 -5.27 -16.08 -35.26
C LYS A 519 -5.47 -15.02 -36.35
N ASN A 520 -5.56 -13.74 -35.95
CA ASN A 520 -5.91 -12.60 -36.81
C ASN A 520 -7.14 -12.94 -37.67
N SER A 521 -8.29 -13.09 -37.02
CA SER A 521 -9.48 -13.71 -37.61
C SER A 521 -10.15 -12.90 -38.72
N ASP A 522 -9.92 -11.60 -38.78
CA ASP A 522 -10.46 -10.69 -39.78
C ASP A 522 -9.47 -10.37 -40.91
N ASN A 523 -8.20 -10.79 -40.77
CA ASN A 523 -7.09 -10.54 -41.70
C ASN A 523 -6.78 -9.05 -41.89
N ASP A 524 -7.09 -8.22 -40.90
CA ASP A 524 -6.69 -6.82 -40.86
C ASP A 524 -5.55 -6.67 -39.84
N PRO A 525 -4.30 -6.44 -40.27
CA PRO A 525 -3.17 -6.27 -39.34
C PRO A 525 -3.19 -4.92 -38.61
N SER A 526 -4.18 -4.06 -38.87
CA SER A 526 -4.33 -2.75 -38.21
C SER A 526 -5.28 -2.77 -37.02
N THR A 527 -6.13 -3.79 -36.89
CA THR A 527 -7.05 -3.98 -35.77
C THR A 527 -6.42 -4.81 -34.67
N HIS A 528 -6.88 -4.63 -33.43
CA HIS A 528 -6.47 -5.43 -32.27
C HIS A 528 -7.73 -5.84 -31.51
N LEU A 529 -8.43 -6.85 -32.03
CA LEU A 529 -9.71 -7.30 -31.49
C LEU A 529 -9.56 -8.50 -30.57
N TRP A 530 -10.42 -8.61 -29.55
CA TRP A 530 -10.51 -9.82 -28.73
C TRP A 530 -10.78 -11.08 -29.57
N SER A 531 -11.54 -10.96 -30.67
CA SER A 531 -11.81 -12.06 -31.62
C SER A 531 -10.58 -12.55 -32.38
N GLU A 532 -9.52 -11.73 -32.50
CA GLU A 532 -8.28 -12.11 -33.20
C GLU A 532 -7.40 -13.06 -32.36
N LEU A 533 -7.55 -13.02 -31.03
CA LEU A 533 -6.97 -14.02 -30.14
C LEU A 533 -7.70 -15.36 -30.27
N ASP A 534 -9.03 -15.34 -30.23
CA ASP A 534 -9.87 -16.51 -30.51
C ASP A 534 -11.22 -16.10 -31.09
N SER A 535 -11.62 -16.73 -32.20
CA SER A 535 -12.85 -16.39 -32.94
C SER A 535 -14.16 -16.56 -32.16
N ARG A 536 -14.13 -17.15 -30.95
CA ARG A 536 -15.28 -17.21 -30.03
C ARG A 536 -15.42 -15.96 -29.18
N CYS A 537 -14.39 -15.13 -29.07
CA CYS A 537 -14.44 -13.86 -28.37
C CYS A 537 -15.20 -12.80 -29.17
N ALA A 538 -15.65 -11.73 -28.50
CA ALA A 538 -16.37 -10.66 -29.15
C ALA A 538 -15.44 -9.87 -30.10
N PRO A 539 -15.94 -9.37 -31.24
CA PRO A 539 -15.17 -8.51 -32.15
C PRO A 539 -15.16 -7.07 -31.62
N VAL A 540 -14.55 -6.89 -30.45
CA VAL A 540 -14.39 -5.61 -29.75
C VAL A 540 -12.91 -5.34 -29.62
N GLU A 541 -12.54 -4.09 -29.83
CA GLU A 541 -11.17 -3.61 -29.76
C GLU A 541 -10.60 -3.69 -28.34
N ILE A 542 -9.33 -4.07 -28.24
CA ILE A 542 -8.62 -4.21 -26.97
C ILE A 542 -8.11 -2.83 -26.54
N HIS A 543 -8.66 -2.29 -25.45
CA HIS A 543 -8.13 -1.07 -24.85
C HIS A 543 -7.00 -1.40 -23.87
N ILE A 544 -5.84 -0.78 -24.05
CA ILE A 544 -4.66 -1.01 -23.21
C ILE A 544 -4.40 0.16 -22.27
N THR A 545 -4.02 -0.18 -21.04
CA THR A 545 -3.54 0.77 -20.02
C THR A 545 -2.40 0.15 -19.22
N GLY A 546 -1.61 0.95 -18.52
CA GLY A 546 -0.44 0.46 -17.81
C GLY A 546 0.24 1.54 -16.99
N ASP A 547 1.28 1.13 -16.28
CA ASP A 547 2.18 2.03 -15.57
C ASP A 547 2.79 3.07 -16.54
N LYS A 548 3.10 4.25 -15.99
CA LYS A 548 3.75 5.34 -16.72
C LYS A 548 5.05 4.86 -17.39
N ILE A 549 5.28 5.34 -18.62
CA ILE A 549 6.50 5.03 -19.36
C ILE A 549 7.72 5.52 -18.56
N GLY A 550 8.65 4.60 -18.30
CA GLY A 550 9.85 4.83 -17.50
C GLY A 550 9.75 4.38 -16.04
N ASP A 551 8.57 4.00 -15.55
CA ASP A 551 8.40 3.44 -14.21
C ASP A 551 8.93 2.00 -14.10
N GLY A 552 9.06 1.50 -12.87
CA GLY A 552 9.65 0.20 -12.58
C GLY A 552 8.91 -0.99 -13.18
N ASN A 553 7.57 -1.01 -13.15
CA ASN A 553 6.80 -2.10 -13.76
C ASN A 553 6.88 -2.04 -15.29
N TYR A 554 6.78 -0.84 -15.87
CA TYR A 554 6.99 -0.62 -17.30
C TYR A 554 8.35 -1.18 -17.74
N ALA A 555 9.44 -0.76 -17.09
CA ALA A 555 10.79 -1.14 -17.48
C ALA A 555 11.02 -2.66 -17.36
N THR A 556 10.49 -3.29 -16.31
CA THR A 556 10.61 -4.74 -16.16
C THR A 556 9.74 -5.48 -17.17
N LEU A 557 8.48 -5.05 -17.38
CA LEU A 557 7.60 -5.68 -18.36
C LEU A 557 8.19 -5.60 -19.77
N THR A 558 8.56 -4.41 -20.24
CA THR A 558 9.08 -4.25 -21.60
C THR A 558 10.38 -5.02 -21.81
N LYS A 559 11.24 -5.13 -20.80
CA LYS A 559 12.42 -5.99 -20.87
C LYS A 559 12.06 -7.47 -21.06
N MET A 560 10.96 -7.92 -20.45
CA MET A 560 10.47 -9.29 -20.54
C MET A 560 9.75 -9.59 -21.86
N ILE A 561 8.90 -8.69 -22.35
CA ILE A 561 8.06 -8.92 -23.56
C ILE A 561 8.63 -8.30 -24.85
N MET A 562 9.58 -7.36 -24.75
CA MET A 562 10.24 -6.65 -25.87
C MET A 562 11.77 -6.66 -25.67
N PRO A 563 12.43 -7.82 -25.74
CA PRO A 563 13.84 -7.96 -25.29
C PRO A 563 14.85 -7.10 -26.06
N ASN A 564 14.51 -6.64 -27.29
CA ASN A 564 15.39 -5.83 -28.13
C ASN A 564 14.92 -4.37 -28.28
N MET A 565 14.01 -3.92 -27.41
CA MET A 565 13.34 -2.60 -27.49
C MET A 565 14.30 -1.44 -27.80
N HIS A 566 15.43 -1.36 -27.10
CA HIS A 566 16.40 -0.27 -27.25
C HIS A 566 17.16 -0.27 -28.59
N SER A 567 17.37 -1.44 -29.21
CA SER A 567 18.10 -1.54 -30.48
C SER A 567 17.17 -1.47 -31.69
N THR A 568 15.90 -1.83 -31.53
CA THR A 568 14.90 -1.86 -32.61
C THR A 568 14.01 -0.63 -32.63
N GLY A 569 13.88 0.11 -31.52
CA GLY A 569 12.93 1.22 -31.37
C GLY A 569 11.49 0.75 -31.09
N GLU A 570 11.29 -0.52 -30.76
CA GLU A 570 10.01 -1.03 -30.24
C GLU A 570 9.63 -0.24 -28.97
N HIS A 571 8.34 -0.09 -28.69
CA HIS A 571 7.84 0.51 -27.45
C HIS A 571 6.37 0.12 -27.26
N ILE A 572 5.74 0.56 -26.18
CA ILE A 572 4.30 0.34 -25.98
C ILE A 572 3.51 1.15 -27.03
N ALA A 573 2.51 0.54 -27.65
CA ALA A 573 1.64 1.18 -28.63
C ALA A 573 0.94 2.39 -28.00
N ALA A 574 1.23 3.59 -28.50
CA ALA A 574 0.66 4.81 -27.95
C ALA A 574 -0.77 5.08 -28.43
N ASN A 575 -1.19 4.53 -29.58
CA ASN A 575 -2.45 4.86 -30.25
C ASN A 575 -3.09 3.62 -30.91
N ARG A 576 -3.86 2.84 -30.13
CA ARG A 576 -4.62 1.67 -30.62
C ARG A 576 -5.86 1.43 -29.75
N PRO A 577 -7.10 1.67 -30.21
CA PRO A 577 -7.56 2.71 -31.14
C PRO A 577 -7.60 4.09 -30.44
N GLU A 578 -7.53 4.07 -29.10
CA GLU A 578 -7.42 5.21 -28.20
C GLU A 578 -5.97 5.32 -27.72
N GLU A 579 -5.66 6.45 -27.09
CA GLU A 579 -4.34 6.68 -26.51
C GLU A 579 -4.06 5.70 -25.37
N TYR A 580 -2.84 5.16 -25.30
CA TYR A 580 -2.37 4.39 -24.15
C TYR A 580 -2.46 5.26 -22.89
N ARG A 581 -3.47 4.95 -22.06
CA ARG A 581 -3.68 5.62 -20.78
C ARG A 581 -2.60 5.17 -19.81
N GLN A 582 -1.62 6.05 -19.62
CA GLN A 582 -0.62 5.92 -18.56
C GLN A 582 -1.27 6.33 -17.24
N GLY A 583 -1.21 5.46 -16.25
CA GLY A 583 -1.55 5.77 -14.87
C GLY A 583 -0.42 5.35 -13.96
N GLN A 584 -0.33 5.95 -12.77
CA GLN A 584 0.49 5.35 -11.72
C GLN A 584 -0.42 4.58 -10.77
N ALA A 585 -0.09 3.30 -10.58
CA ALA A 585 -0.78 2.40 -9.68
C ALA A 585 -2.30 2.31 -9.95
N PHE A 586 -3.09 3.18 -9.33
CA PHE A 586 -4.54 3.06 -9.31
C PHE A 586 -5.30 3.98 -10.23
N ASP A 587 -4.71 5.05 -10.75
CA ASP A 587 -5.35 5.82 -11.83
C ASP A 587 -5.70 4.89 -13.00
N GLN A 588 -4.78 3.97 -13.25
CA GLN A 588 -4.91 2.85 -14.17
C GLN A 588 -6.05 1.89 -13.76
N LEU A 589 -6.15 1.51 -12.49
CA LEU A 589 -7.22 0.65 -11.99
C LEU A 589 -8.59 1.32 -12.14
N MET A 590 -8.71 2.60 -11.77
CA MET A 590 -9.96 3.35 -11.89
C MET A 590 -10.40 3.46 -13.34
N TYR A 591 -9.49 3.79 -14.26
CA TYR A 591 -9.77 3.77 -15.69
C TYR A 591 -10.29 2.40 -16.15
N LEU A 592 -9.62 1.33 -15.71
CA LEU A 592 -10.00 -0.04 -16.06
C LEU A 592 -11.38 -0.44 -15.52
N THR A 593 -11.83 0.07 -14.36
CA THR A 593 -13.19 -0.20 -13.86
C THR A 593 -14.30 0.29 -14.78
N GLN A 594 -14.01 1.26 -15.64
CA GLN A 594 -14.96 1.86 -16.57
C GLN A 594 -14.87 1.23 -17.98
N ARG A 595 -14.04 0.19 -18.16
CA ARG A 595 -13.72 -0.43 -19.46
C ARG A 595 -13.87 -1.96 -19.41
N GLU A 596 -15.03 -2.48 -19.80
CA GLU A 596 -15.30 -3.93 -19.86
C GLU A 596 -14.44 -4.68 -20.89
N ASP A 597 -13.84 -3.95 -21.83
CA ASP A 597 -13.00 -4.40 -22.93
C ASP A 597 -11.50 -4.11 -22.72
N GLY A 598 -11.14 -3.51 -21.57
CA GLY A 598 -9.79 -3.10 -21.26
C GLY A 598 -8.93 -4.21 -20.65
N ILE A 599 -7.62 -4.12 -20.87
CA ILE A 599 -6.57 -4.89 -20.19
C ILE A 599 -5.47 -3.95 -19.68
N SER A 600 -4.85 -4.36 -18.58
CA SER A 600 -3.95 -3.56 -17.77
C SER A 600 -2.86 -4.45 -17.15
N TYR A 601 -1.70 -3.90 -16.78
CA TYR A 601 -0.68 -4.61 -16.01
C TYR A 601 -0.23 -3.81 -14.79
N THR A 602 -0.07 -4.44 -13.64
CA THR A 602 0.36 -3.77 -12.40
C THR A 602 1.17 -4.71 -11.52
N GLY A 603 1.74 -4.25 -10.41
CA GLY A 603 2.37 -5.13 -9.42
C GLY A 603 1.36 -6.07 -8.75
N PHE A 604 1.78 -7.27 -8.36
CA PHE A 604 0.89 -8.30 -7.78
C PHE A 604 0.17 -7.77 -6.55
N TYR A 605 0.88 -6.97 -5.75
CA TYR A 605 0.34 -6.27 -4.60
C TYR A 605 -0.94 -5.48 -4.92
N TYR A 606 -0.92 -4.70 -6.00
CA TYR A 606 -2.06 -3.86 -6.40
C TYR A 606 -3.25 -4.69 -6.85
N TYR A 607 -3.00 -5.79 -7.57
CA TYR A 607 -4.03 -6.76 -7.88
C TYR A 607 -4.60 -7.41 -6.62
N HIS A 608 -3.76 -7.88 -5.70
CA HIS A 608 -4.19 -8.59 -4.50
C HIS A 608 -5.13 -7.72 -3.65
N ALA A 609 -4.80 -6.44 -3.48
CA ALA A 609 -5.63 -5.46 -2.77
C ALA A 609 -6.95 -5.11 -3.48
N SER A 610 -7.10 -5.45 -4.75
CA SER A 610 -8.28 -5.11 -5.58
C SER A 610 -8.91 -6.34 -6.25
N ASN A 611 -8.61 -7.53 -5.74
CA ASN A 611 -8.98 -8.79 -6.36
C ASN A 611 -10.49 -9.06 -6.34
N GLU A 612 -11.29 -8.28 -5.61
CA GLU A 612 -12.76 -8.32 -5.67
C GLU A 612 -13.31 -7.65 -6.93
N ILE A 613 -12.55 -6.72 -7.52
CA ILE A 613 -12.94 -5.91 -8.68
C ILE A 613 -12.30 -6.46 -9.95
N PHE A 614 -11.03 -6.86 -9.86
CA PHE A 614 -10.25 -7.34 -11.00
C PHE A 614 -9.95 -8.82 -10.92
N TRP A 615 -9.77 -9.42 -12.09
CA TRP A 615 -9.27 -10.78 -12.26
C TRP A 615 -7.86 -10.73 -12.82
N ALA A 616 -6.94 -11.49 -12.22
CA ALA A 616 -5.59 -11.65 -12.74
C ALA A 616 -5.58 -12.66 -13.90
N VAL A 617 -4.98 -12.23 -15.01
CA VAL A 617 -4.85 -13.03 -16.23
C VAL A 617 -3.70 -14.04 -16.04
N PRO A 618 -3.96 -15.35 -16.16
CA PRO A 618 -2.93 -16.37 -16.15
C PRO A 618 -1.99 -16.24 -17.36
N ILE A 619 -0.69 -16.49 -17.15
CA ILE A 619 0.35 -16.28 -18.17
C ILE A 619 1.07 -17.59 -18.44
N ALA A 620 1.22 -17.93 -19.72
CA ALA A 620 1.97 -19.11 -20.14
C ALA A 620 3.47 -18.91 -19.85
N ASN A 621 4.05 -19.86 -19.12
CA ASN A 621 5.50 -19.93 -18.92
C ASN A 621 6.21 -20.56 -20.13
N ALA A 622 7.53 -20.63 -20.09
CA ALA A 622 8.34 -21.20 -21.19
C ALA A 622 8.04 -22.67 -21.50
N ALA A 623 7.41 -23.42 -20.57
CA ALA A 623 6.96 -24.78 -20.79
C ALA A 623 5.55 -24.86 -21.42
N GLY A 624 4.93 -23.72 -21.74
CA GLY A 624 3.56 -23.62 -22.25
C GLY A 624 2.48 -23.86 -21.20
N THR A 625 2.86 -23.99 -19.92
CA THR A 625 1.90 -24.13 -18.83
C THR A 625 1.41 -22.75 -18.44
N VAL A 626 0.09 -22.56 -18.43
CA VAL A 626 -0.52 -21.29 -18.03
C VAL A 626 -0.61 -21.22 -16.50
N VAL A 627 0.04 -20.21 -15.92
CA VAL A 627 0.20 -20.05 -14.47
C VAL A 627 -0.53 -18.78 -14.01
N THR A 628 -1.38 -18.93 -13.00
CA THR A 628 -2.06 -17.79 -12.36
C THR A 628 -1.12 -17.17 -11.34
N PRO A 629 -0.97 -15.83 -11.27
CA PRO A 629 -0.15 -15.22 -10.24
C PRO A 629 -0.78 -15.44 -8.87
N SER A 630 0.05 -15.86 -7.93
CA SER A 630 -0.26 -16.08 -6.53
C SER A 630 1.05 -16.02 -5.74
N GLU A 631 0.96 -15.85 -4.42
CA GLU A 631 2.12 -15.88 -3.53
C GLU A 631 2.96 -17.15 -3.72
N GLU A 632 2.30 -18.31 -3.85
CA GLU A 632 2.95 -19.60 -4.09
C GLU A 632 3.70 -19.61 -5.43
N THR A 633 3.01 -19.28 -6.53
CA THR A 633 3.59 -19.35 -7.89
C THR A 633 4.65 -18.29 -8.16
N ILE A 634 4.57 -17.15 -7.46
CA ILE A 634 5.62 -16.11 -7.52
C ILE A 634 6.81 -16.58 -6.68
N GLY A 635 6.55 -17.12 -5.49
CA GLY A 635 7.55 -17.59 -4.54
C GLY A 635 8.41 -18.73 -5.08
N ASP A 636 7.78 -19.71 -5.74
CA ASP A 636 8.48 -20.86 -6.33
C ASP A 636 9.08 -20.59 -7.72
N GLY A 637 8.83 -19.40 -8.28
CA GLY A 637 9.32 -18.97 -9.60
C GLY A 637 8.60 -19.60 -10.79
N SER A 638 7.48 -20.31 -10.59
CA SER A 638 6.68 -20.89 -11.67
C SER A 638 5.91 -19.84 -12.49
N TYR A 639 5.57 -18.70 -11.87
CA TYR A 639 4.95 -17.57 -12.55
C TYR A 639 5.98 -16.78 -13.37
N PRO A 640 5.80 -16.64 -14.70
CA PRO A 640 6.87 -16.18 -15.58
C PRO A 640 7.15 -14.68 -15.54
N LEU A 641 6.33 -13.89 -14.85
CA LEU A 641 6.52 -12.46 -14.64
C LEU A 641 6.88 -12.12 -13.18
N ALA A 642 7.33 -13.11 -12.40
CA ALA A 642 7.93 -12.89 -11.10
C ALA A 642 9.27 -12.15 -11.23
N ARG A 643 9.58 -11.31 -10.24
CA ARG A 643 10.84 -10.56 -10.17
C ARG A 643 11.28 -10.38 -8.72
N SER A 644 12.58 -10.31 -8.49
CA SER A 644 13.13 -9.84 -7.23
C SER A 644 12.93 -8.35 -7.07
N ILE A 645 12.66 -7.93 -5.84
CA ILE A 645 12.85 -6.56 -5.39
C ILE A 645 14.08 -6.47 -4.48
N GLN A 646 14.81 -5.37 -4.60
CA GLN A 646 16.20 -5.26 -4.21
C GLN A 646 16.47 -4.01 -3.37
N MET A 647 17.35 -4.17 -2.39
CA MET A 647 18.02 -3.08 -1.69
C MET A 647 19.50 -3.07 -2.12
N ASN A 648 19.99 -1.91 -2.57
CA ASN A 648 21.37 -1.74 -3.01
C ASN A 648 22.10 -0.88 -1.98
N LEU A 649 22.90 -1.51 -1.13
CA LEU A 649 23.61 -0.87 -0.03
C LEU A 649 24.88 -0.22 -0.57
N LEU A 650 25.18 1.01 -0.16
CA LEU A 650 26.46 1.64 -0.46
C LEU A 650 27.59 0.78 0.12
N ASN A 651 28.47 0.29 -0.76
CA ASN A 651 29.59 -0.57 -0.39
C ASN A 651 30.73 0.26 0.21
N ASN A 652 30.45 0.85 1.37
CA ASN A 652 31.37 1.60 2.20
C ASN A 652 31.41 0.94 3.59
N PRO A 653 32.60 0.73 4.18
CA PRO A 653 32.72 -0.02 5.44
C PRO A 653 31.91 0.57 6.59
N ASN A 654 31.97 1.89 6.75
CA ASN A 654 31.32 2.60 7.84
C ASN A 654 29.80 2.64 7.65
N ILE A 655 29.34 2.60 6.40
CA ILE A 655 27.90 2.58 6.09
C ILE A 655 27.34 1.16 6.24
N LEU A 656 28.05 0.16 5.69
CA LEU A 656 27.68 -1.24 5.80
C LEU A 656 27.57 -1.71 7.25
N GLU A 657 28.44 -1.21 8.15
CA GLU A 657 28.36 -1.47 9.58
C GLU A 657 26.96 -1.15 10.18
N HIS A 658 26.27 -0.14 9.64
CA HIS A 658 24.95 0.27 10.13
C HIS A 658 23.79 -0.25 9.27
N THR A 659 23.99 -0.43 7.96
CA THR A 659 22.93 -0.90 7.05
C THR A 659 22.76 -2.43 7.04
N ILE A 660 23.83 -3.20 7.29
CA ILE A 660 23.74 -4.68 7.30
C ILE A 660 22.79 -5.18 8.40
N PRO A 661 22.89 -4.74 9.68
CA PRO A 661 22.00 -5.24 10.72
C PRO A 661 20.52 -4.95 10.42
N PHE A 662 20.23 -3.79 9.81
CA PHE A 662 18.89 -3.42 9.36
C PHE A 662 18.32 -4.40 8.31
N VAL A 663 19.11 -4.74 7.29
CA VAL A 663 18.67 -5.67 6.22
C VAL A 663 18.65 -7.12 6.71
N GLU A 664 19.60 -7.52 7.57
CA GLU A 664 19.59 -8.84 8.22
C GLU A 664 18.36 -9.04 9.10
N PHE A 665 17.97 -8.02 9.88
CA PHE A 665 16.72 -8.03 10.66
C PHE A 665 15.51 -8.27 9.78
N GLY A 666 15.44 -7.59 8.63
CA GLY A 666 14.35 -7.79 7.69
C GLY A 666 14.29 -9.21 7.12
N LEU A 667 15.44 -9.74 6.72
CA LEU A 667 15.56 -11.09 6.15
C LEU A 667 15.37 -12.20 7.18
N SER A 668 15.61 -11.95 8.47
CA SER A 668 15.35 -12.91 9.54
C SER A 668 13.86 -13.03 9.90
N HIS A 669 13.03 -12.14 9.36
CA HIS A 669 11.59 -12.10 9.59
C HIS A 669 10.79 -12.14 8.27
N PRO A 670 10.92 -13.22 7.47
CA PRO A 670 10.26 -13.33 6.16
C PRO A 670 8.73 -13.30 6.24
N GLU A 671 8.14 -13.65 7.39
CA GLU A 671 6.70 -13.54 7.64
C GLU A 671 6.19 -12.09 7.54
N LEU A 672 7.05 -11.09 7.78
CA LEU A 672 6.68 -9.68 7.65
C LEU A 672 6.38 -9.29 6.21
N ILE A 673 7.04 -9.93 5.24
CA ILE A 673 6.91 -9.58 3.82
C ILE A 673 5.45 -9.69 3.36
N PHE A 674 4.71 -10.70 3.80
CA PHE A 674 3.29 -10.84 3.48
C PHE A 674 2.46 -9.64 3.97
N THR A 675 2.78 -9.08 5.13
CA THR A 675 2.06 -7.92 5.69
C THR A 675 2.31 -6.62 4.92
N SER A 676 3.41 -6.56 4.16
CA SER A 676 3.69 -5.49 3.19
C SER A 676 3.05 -5.74 1.82
N GLY A 677 2.51 -6.95 1.60
CA GLY A 677 1.80 -7.38 0.41
C GLY A 677 2.69 -7.86 -0.74
N TYR A 678 3.93 -8.21 -0.40
CA TYR A 678 4.89 -8.86 -1.30
C TYR A 678 5.04 -10.33 -0.94
N VAL A 679 5.80 -11.06 -1.76
CA VAL A 679 6.05 -12.49 -1.57
C VAL A 679 7.45 -12.66 -0.96
N PRO A 680 7.62 -13.39 0.14
CA PRO A 680 8.95 -13.60 0.71
C PRO A 680 9.84 -14.40 -0.25
N LEU A 681 11.14 -14.18 -0.12
CA LEU A 681 12.12 -15.04 -0.77
C LEU A 681 12.01 -16.49 -0.24
N PRO A 682 12.24 -17.51 -1.08
CA PRO A 682 12.43 -18.87 -0.61
C PRO A 682 13.59 -18.95 0.40
N THR A 683 13.51 -19.87 1.38
CA THR A 683 14.51 -20.02 2.45
C THR A 683 15.94 -20.09 1.91
N GLN A 684 16.18 -20.85 0.82
CA GLN A 684 17.51 -20.95 0.21
C GLN A 684 18.02 -19.61 -0.35
N ALA A 685 17.13 -18.77 -0.89
CA ALA A 685 17.49 -17.43 -1.36
C ALA A 685 17.78 -16.51 -0.17
N ILE A 686 17.00 -16.58 0.92
CA ILE A 686 17.29 -15.86 2.17
C ILE A 686 18.66 -16.24 2.72
N ASP A 687 18.97 -17.54 2.83
CA ASP A 687 20.27 -18.02 3.30
C ASP A 687 21.41 -17.48 2.43
N THR A 688 21.20 -17.43 1.12
CA THR A 688 22.17 -16.84 0.17
C THR A 688 22.34 -15.34 0.43
N MET A 689 21.26 -14.60 0.68
CA MET A 689 21.33 -13.16 0.96
C MET A 689 22.00 -12.87 2.31
N LEU A 690 21.70 -13.64 3.35
CA LEU A 690 22.35 -13.54 4.65
C LEU A 690 23.84 -13.90 4.56
N GLN A 691 24.20 -14.93 3.81
CA GLN A 691 25.62 -15.25 3.54
C GLN A 691 26.32 -14.14 2.77
N ARG A 692 25.66 -13.54 1.78
CA ARG A 692 26.18 -12.37 1.06
C ARG A 692 26.45 -11.24 2.05
N LEU A 693 25.47 -10.84 2.86
CA LEU A 693 25.60 -9.76 3.85
C LEU A 693 26.75 -10.02 4.84
N ARG A 694 26.84 -11.25 5.37
CA ARG A 694 27.91 -11.66 6.30
C ARG A 694 29.28 -11.79 5.63
N GLY A 695 29.31 -12.07 4.33
CA GLY A 695 30.52 -12.21 3.51
C GLY A 695 30.92 -10.94 2.76
N ALA A 696 30.19 -9.83 2.92
CA ALA A 696 30.60 -8.53 2.42
C ALA A 696 32.04 -8.24 2.89
N PRO A 697 32.87 -7.45 2.17
CA PRO A 697 34.30 -7.27 2.47
C PRO A 697 34.68 -6.70 3.86
N TYR A 698 33.71 -6.57 4.77
CA TYR A 698 33.86 -6.26 6.19
C TYR A 698 33.23 -7.31 7.13
N GLY A 699 32.91 -8.48 6.59
CA GLY A 699 32.44 -9.69 7.26
C GLY A 699 33.50 -10.41 8.11
N ASP A 700 34.62 -9.76 8.43
CA ASP A 700 35.59 -10.24 9.41
C ASP A 700 35.03 -10.05 10.84
N LYS A 701 33.83 -10.55 11.11
CA LYS A 701 33.63 -11.27 12.36
C LYS A 701 34.20 -12.66 12.11
N PRO A 702 35.10 -13.17 12.96
CA PRO A 702 35.36 -14.60 12.95
C PRO A 702 34.01 -15.29 12.96
N LEU A 703 33.85 -16.35 12.14
CA LEU A 703 32.88 -17.37 12.46
C LEU A 703 32.98 -17.58 13.96
N VAL A 704 31.92 -17.28 14.71
CA VAL A 704 31.76 -17.98 15.97
C VAL A 704 31.66 -19.41 15.48
N ASP A 705 32.79 -20.09 15.59
CA ASP A 705 32.86 -21.52 15.52
C ASP A 705 31.91 -21.96 16.63
N ASP A 706 30.67 -22.28 16.28
CA ASP A 706 29.83 -23.17 17.09
C ASP A 706 30.48 -24.57 17.06
N THR A 707 31.74 -24.66 17.48
CA THR A 707 32.28 -25.83 18.13
C THR A 707 31.91 -25.78 19.60
N ASP A 708 30.60 -25.67 19.86
CA ASP A 708 29.98 -26.20 21.06
C ASP A 708 28.54 -26.66 20.78
N ASP A 709 28.28 -27.13 19.55
CA ASP A 709 27.07 -27.91 19.26
C ASP A 709 27.36 -29.40 19.05
N ASP A 710 28.03 -29.99 20.04
CA ASP A 710 27.95 -31.43 20.34
C ASP A 710 26.53 -31.85 20.82
N SER A 711 25.53 -30.94 20.78
CA SER A 711 24.15 -31.23 21.21
C SER A 711 23.23 -31.63 20.05
N LEU A 712 23.46 -31.13 18.82
CA LEU A 712 22.62 -31.44 17.65
C LEU A 712 22.95 -32.79 16.99
N LEU A 713 24.21 -33.25 17.04
CA LEU A 713 24.61 -34.59 16.58
C LEU A 713 24.08 -35.70 17.51
N SER A 714 23.97 -35.43 18.82
CA SER A 714 23.38 -36.37 19.76
C SER A 714 21.88 -36.58 19.50
N THR A 715 21.16 -35.53 19.09
CA THR A 715 19.70 -35.60 18.88
C THR A 715 19.34 -36.39 17.62
N VAL A 716 20.15 -36.29 16.55
CA VAL A 716 19.95 -37.09 15.33
C VAL A 716 20.33 -38.55 15.55
N GLU A 717 21.37 -38.85 16.34
CA GLU A 717 21.68 -40.23 16.75
C GLU A 717 20.63 -40.80 17.72
N PHE A 718 20.09 -40.00 18.67
CA PHE A 718 19.01 -40.43 19.56
C PHE A 718 17.67 -40.62 18.84
N VAL A 719 17.37 -39.84 17.79
CA VAL A 719 16.17 -40.03 16.96
C VAL A 719 16.33 -41.25 16.05
N LEU A 720 17.52 -41.50 15.48
CA LEU A 720 17.79 -42.71 14.69
C LEU A 720 17.82 -43.98 15.54
N ILE A 721 18.37 -43.91 16.76
CA ILE A 721 18.32 -45.00 17.75
C ILE A 721 16.89 -45.17 18.28
N GLY A 722 16.15 -44.09 18.52
CA GLY A 722 14.76 -44.10 18.99
C GLY A 722 13.79 -44.70 17.96
N VAL A 723 13.91 -44.33 16.69
CA VAL A 723 13.15 -44.92 15.58
C VAL A 723 13.57 -46.38 15.34
N GLY A 724 14.86 -46.69 15.44
CA GLY A 724 15.37 -48.07 15.36
C GLY A 724 14.85 -48.99 16.47
N VAL A 725 14.80 -48.49 17.72
CA VAL A 725 14.26 -49.22 18.89
C VAL A 725 12.74 -49.34 18.80
N LEU A 726 12.02 -48.32 18.31
CA LEU A 726 10.57 -48.40 18.11
C LEU A 726 10.19 -49.43 17.03
N VAL A 727 10.96 -49.51 15.94
CA VAL A 727 10.77 -50.51 14.87
C VAL A 727 11.11 -51.92 15.35
N LEU A 728 12.15 -52.09 16.19
CA LEU A 728 12.48 -53.36 16.84
C LEU A 728 11.43 -53.78 17.90
N CYS A 729 10.88 -52.85 18.67
CA CYS A 729 9.81 -53.12 19.63
C CYS A 729 8.49 -53.48 18.93
N LEU A 730 8.12 -52.78 17.84
CA LEU A 730 6.91 -53.08 17.06
C LEU A 730 7.02 -54.43 16.33
N SER A 731 8.21 -54.81 15.85
CA SER A 731 8.44 -56.12 15.25
C SER A 731 8.49 -57.25 16.29
N MET A 732 9.00 -57.03 17.50
CA MET A 732 8.89 -58.00 18.60
C MET A 732 7.45 -58.16 19.12
N VAL A 733 6.66 -57.09 19.19
CA VAL A 733 5.23 -57.14 19.56
C VAL A 733 4.41 -57.87 18.48
N ALA A 734 4.70 -57.66 17.19
CA ALA A 734 4.07 -58.41 16.11
C ALA A 734 4.41 -59.92 16.16
N ILE A 735 5.65 -60.28 16.51
CA ILE A 735 6.06 -61.69 16.71
C ILE A 735 5.40 -62.31 17.95
N PHE A 736 5.21 -61.53 19.03
CA PHE A 736 4.54 -62.00 20.24
C PHE A 736 3.02 -62.17 20.05
N ILE A 737 2.37 -61.29 19.27
CA ILE A 737 0.95 -61.39 18.91
C ILE A 737 0.73 -62.57 17.93
N CYS A 738 1.62 -62.79 16.96
CA CYS A 738 1.56 -63.97 16.08
C CYS A 738 1.77 -65.30 16.84
N ARG A 739 2.59 -65.33 17.91
CA ARG A 739 2.73 -66.52 18.78
C ARG A 739 1.52 -66.74 19.69
N ARG A 740 0.81 -65.70 20.13
CA ARG A 740 -0.39 -65.81 20.99
C ARG A 740 -1.66 -66.19 20.23
N CYS A 741 -1.76 -65.89 18.95
CA CYS A 741 -2.89 -66.33 18.11
C CYS A 741 -2.84 -67.82 17.70
N ARG A 742 -1.74 -68.54 17.95
CA ARG A 742 -1.63 -69.99 17.65
C ARG A 742 -2.08 -70.91 18.80
N THR A 743 -2.45 -70.39 19.97
CA THR A 743 -2.78 -71.22 21.15
C THR A 743 -4.22 -71.10 21.67
N THR A 744 -5.14 -70.46 20.96
CA THR A 744 -6.57 -70.44 21.33
C THR A 744 -7.48 -70.71 20.13
N LYS A 745 -7.38 -71.93 19.59
CA LYS A 745 -8.48 -72.65 18.94
C LYS A 745 -8.50 -74.07 19.49
N SER A 746 -9.27 -74.26 20.55
CA SER A 746 -10.02 -75.48 20.88
C SER A 746 -11.36 -75.03 21.42
#